data_AF-A0A8G2C257-F1
#
_entry.id   AF-A0A8G2C257-F1
#
_cell.length_a   1.000
_cell.length_b   1.000
_cell.length_c   1.000
_cell.angle_alpha   90.00
_cell.angle_beta   90.00
_cell.angle_gamma   90.00
#
_symmetry.space_group_name_H-M   'P 1'
#
loop_
_entity.id
_entity.type
_entity.pdbx_description
1 polymer ?
#
loop_
_entity_poly.entity_id
_entity_poly.type
_entity_poly.pdbx_seq_one_letter_code
_entity_poly.pdbx_strand_id
1 'polypeptide(L)'
;MAHSRLFFDSNDYTLLRIVNDVLDRTAQNTNIRSLLDSCMHPHGIKEMAAPRVLRIAYAIASLLGSLEVGMSSDRLNALRALKDEVLLAGNAYLQKNTSRVLLQIMKELIRHREDEETQLRLAHDFRMASSGKPRVVRAELDKYHLLEMPEEWNQLAFDHHVHDANTKGRKSPTHLVMDAWIKGVRFLTVVYYNYVDAEVAEELLEAGCILGMHIRIGIDVSSRFRGKYVRVIWEPQSYTDPKSFRAFLEEQPVKAFMKEGRMVSAYQQKYVFEALQAYNRIHRGELAQEYGLELDLLDEKAFATFVGTGQPSLLHLAKYIQSGMQPKLKQIAQVMAQEYETATPKRRKELIERLDALNSIDSELLINRYLQPCRNPELHDPTIPQDTPEVPPLLRLKVGELLPRLAKFHSSSHFTLNLSNLSTADALEILYDCQGHISNIELYNLKDASRGKWSMPVSSQLVCPGDAVDAISPERTCAQIAELQKALNEDNVIALKRAIRAVIWSFEEDRLALENTVAHSRNKNALSHATELERELLLMEARKNKLLDILFNIEAFHKYYKKRPLGSRIGSGSTGQSRHQYGMGVVVLETLPKRAQKIALNQSQRQRKQLPVTARMTVHFRTRCHAKNEDTFLLRLARKIPGMELAGCCREQEWFLDSIDIHPKRRGNIVTLGGVQLEHDNGLRITKKSGAAGDNHLSLKYLNTGLKNVLKILVGFIPAFLTFALTKDWWVLAYFGGLIWFAITGVRNILQAVLGGGGLTRSPLLQWNSLISWSRVADDLLYTGFSVPLLDLLVKTIILDRGLGITTATDPVLLFASMALANGIYISSHNTFRGLPRAVVLANFFRSILSIPLAVLFNSGIAGSMHLAGMTGVEQALQKWAAIISKFASDCVAAVIEGLGDRHNNVRVRLADYRAKLIAMFDAFARLDVLFPEEDVLDMLQSPKMFMETISYEARDLEKVLIVNALDLMYFWLYQPRASKALEFISQDMSKEEWLIFLRSQYVLKRYREISQMFVDGLVGKNFSRALAFYLDRSDEYLREVEKMGSSRRLR
;
A
#
# COMPACT_ATOMS: atom_id res chain seq x y z
N MET A 1 -33.89 7.84 -15.99
CA MET A 1 -33.79 8.00 -14.52
C MET A 1 -34.41 6.86 -13.70
N ALA A 2 -35.43 6.12 -14.16
CA ALA A 2 -36.02 5.02 -13.37
C ALA A 2 -35.10 3.78 -13.23
N HIS A 3 -34.34 3.43 -14.27
CA HIS A 3 -33.40 2.31 -14.23
C HIS A 3 -32.22 2.52 -13.25
N SER A 4 -31.79 3.75 -13.00
CA SER A 4 -30.59 4.03 -12.20
C SER A 4 -30.80 3.96 -10.68
N ARG A 5 -32.05 4.05 -10.20
CA ARG A 5 -32.43 3.89 -8.78
C ARG A 5 -32.50 2.43 -8.31
N LEU A 6 -32.66 1.48 -9.25
CA LEU A 6 -32.70 0.04 -8.94
C LEU A 6 -31.31 -0.53 -8.63
N PHE A 7 -30.27 0.05 -9.23
CA PHE A 7 -28.90 -0.43 -9.10
C PHE A 7 -28.12 0.36 -8.03
N PHE A 8 -27.91 1.66 -8.20
CA PHE A 8 -27.05 2.39 -7.26
C PHE A 8 -27.79 2.90 -6.02
N ASP A 9 -27.09 3.00 -4.89
CA ASP A 9 -27.65 3.61 -3.68
C ASP A 9 -27.52 5.14 -3.73
N SER A 10 -28.39 5.87 -3.03
CA SER A 10 -28.31 7.35 -2.96
C SER A 10 -26.96 7.87 -2.46
N ASN A 11 -26.29 7.08 -1.62
CA ASN A 11 -24.96 7.37 -1.11
C ASN A 11 -23.87 7.25 -2.19
N ASP A 12 -24.06 6.43 -3.24
CA ASP A 12 -23.11 6.31 -4.35
C ASP A 12 -23.09 7.62 -5.17
N TYR A 13 -24.27 8.20 -5.43
CA TYR A 13 -24.40 9.51 -6.07
C TYR A 13 -23.86 10.65 -5.21
N THR A 14 -24.12 10.60 -3.89
CA THR A 14 -23.58 11.59 -2.95
C THR A 14 -22.06 11.56 -2.93
N LEU A 15 -21.48 10.36 -2.90
CA LEU A 15 -20.03 10.14 -2.98
C LEU A 15 -19.46 10.72 -4.27
N LEU A 16 -20.06 10.38 -5.42
CA LEU A 16 -19.58 10.85 -6.72
C LEU A 16 -19.63 12.38 -6.83
N ARG A 17 -20.73 13.00 -6.39
CA ARG A 17 -20.87 14.46 -6.35
C ARG A 17 -19.77 15.10 -5.51
N ILE A 18 -19.49 14.57 -4.33
CA ILE A 18 -18.44 15.10 -3.45
C ILE A 18 -17.08 14.98 -4.13
N VAL A 19 -16.77 13.84 -4.74
CA VAL A 19 -15.48 13.65 -5.41
C VAL A 19 -15.32 14.63 -6.57
N ASN A 20 -16.34 14.78 -7.42
CA ASN A 20 -16.29 15.75 -8.52
C ASN A 20 -16.19 17.20 -8.00
N ASP A 21 -16.94 17.57 -6.95
CA ASP A 21 -16.88 18.90 -6.32
C ASP A 21 -15.46 19.24 -5.80
N VAL A 22 -14.71 18.24 -5.31
CA VAL A 22 -13.34 18.41 -4.81
C VAL A 22 -12.34 18.56 -5.96
N LEU A 23 -12.55 17.82 -7.06
CA LEU A 23 -11.67 17.86 -8.24
C LEU A 23 -11.92 19.08 -9.12
N ASP A 24 -13.17 19.56 -9.22
CA ASP A 24 -13.54 20.73 -10.02
C ASP A 24 -13.06 22.07 -9.43
N ARG A 25 -12.69 22.09 -8.15
CA ARG A 25 -12.44 23.35 -7.44
C ARG A 25 -11.04 23.38 -6.85
N THR A 26 -10.12 23.93 -7.63
CA THR A 26 -8.80 24.38 -7.16
C THR A 26 -8.95 25.45 -6.07
N ALA A 27 -8.34 25.18 -4.92
CA ALA A 27 -7.90 26.14 -3.89
C ALA A 27 -8.90 26.96 -3.03
N GLN A 28 -10.20 27.10 -3.33
CA GLN A 28 -11.04 28.11 -2.63
C GLN A 28 -12.12 27.66 -1.62
N ASN A 29 -12.27 26.37 -1.29
CA ASN A 29 -13.17 25.96 -0.19
C ASN A 29 -12.41 25.65 1.11
N THR A 30 -12.18 26.68 1.93
CA THR A 30 -11.72 26.58 3.34
C THR A 30 -12.57 25.61 4.18
N ASN A 31 -13.87 25.51 3.85
CA ASN A 31 -14.88 24.84 4.69
C ASN A 31 -14.88 23.30 4.66
N ILE A 32 -14.12 22.66 3.75
CA ILE A 32 -14.03 21.19 3.72
C ILE A 32 -12.64 20.73 4.20
N ARG A 33 -11.59 21.54 4.00
CA ARG A 33 -10.25 21.29 4.57
C ARG A 33 -10.30 21.10 6.09
N SER A 34 -11.18 21.83 6.76
CA SER A 34 -11.42 21.70 8.19
C SER A 34 -11.82 20.28 8.62
N LEU A 35 -12.58 19.50 7.83
CA LEU A 35 -12.93 18.12 8.18
C LEU A 35 -11.72 17.17 8.22
N LEU A 36 -10.65 17.53 7.52
CA LEU A 36 -9.37 16.80 7.47
C LEU A 36 -8.30 17.43 8.37
N ASP A 37 -8.67 18.41 9.19
CA ASP A 37 -7.73 19.04 10.10
C ASP A 37 -7.13 17.98 11.03
N SER A 38 -5.79 17.95 11.11
CA SER A 38 -5.01 16.87 11.72
C SER A 38 -5.29 16.70 13.21
N CYS A 39 -5.86 17.73 13.84
CA CYS A 39 -6.16 17.74 15.26
C CYS A 39 -7.40 16.91 15.62
N MET A 40 -8.33 16.63 14.68
CA MET A 40 -9.58 15.91 14.95
C MET A 40 -9.47 14.40 14.77
N HIS A 41 -9.91 13.63 15.77
CA HIS A 41 -9.89 12.18 15.73
C HIS A 41 -10.87 11.62 14.69
N PRO A 42 -10.51 10.56 13.93
CA PRO A 42 -11.44 9.89 13.01
C PRO A 42 -12.74 9.40 13.64
N HIS A 43 -12.67 8.93 14.90
CA HIS A 43 -13.85 8.51 15.70
C HIS A 43 -14.43 9.63 16.57
N GLY A 44 -14.01 10.88 16.34
CA GLY A 44 -14.34 12.06 17.14
C GLY A 44 -15.58 12.82 16.66
N ILE A 45 -15.71 14.07 17.09
CA ILE A 45 -16.91 14.90 16.89
C ILE A 45 -17.27 15.09 15.41
N LYS A 46 -16.29 14.99 14.50
CA LYS A 46 -16.52 15.08 13.05
C LYS A 46 -17.37 13.94 12.47
N GLU A 47 -17.58 12.83 13.20
CA GLU A 47 -18.56 11.81 12.82
C GLU A 47 -20.00 12.34 12.77
N MET A 48 -20.31 13.38 13.54
CA MET A 48 -21.63 14.01 13.51
C MET A 48 -21.88 14.83 12.24
N ALA A 49 -20.82 15.30 11.59
CA ALA A 49 -20.90 16.14 10.39
C ALA A 49 -20.88 15.33 9.09
N ALA A 50 -20.08 14.26 9.02
CA ALA A 50 -19.94 13.43 7.84
C ALA A 50 -19.72 11.93 8.16
N PRO A 51 -20.41 11.00 7.46
CA PRO A 51 -20.13 9.58 7.51
C PRO A 51 -18.68 9.25 7.15
N ARG A 52 -18.12 8.22 7.81
CA ARG A 52 -16.72 7.80 7.61
C ARG A 52 -16.33 7.55 6.16
N VAL A 53 -17.17 6.85 5.39
CA VAL A 53 -16.87 6.55 3.98
C VAL A 53 -16.66 7.81 3.15
N LEU A 54 -17.46 8.86 3.42
CA LEU A 54 -17.33 10.15 2.74
C LEU A 54 -16.08 10.90 3.20
N ARG A 55 -15.69 10.83 4.47
CA ARG A 55 -14.44 11.43 4.96
C ARG A 55 -13.21 10.76 4.35
N ILE A 56 -13.20 9.43 4.26
CA ILE A 56 -12.13 8.69 3.58
C ILE A 56 -12.06 9.12 2.11
N ALA A 57 -13.20 9.18 1.42
CA ALA A 57 -13.24 9.62 0.03
C ALA A 57 -12.71 11.06 -0.13
N TYR A 58 -13.09 11.96 0.78
CA TYR A 58 -12.61 13.34 0.80
C TYR A 58 -11.10 13.41 1.04
N ALA A 59 -10.56 12.64 2.00
CA ALA A 59 -9.13 12.57 2.26
C ALA A 59 -8.35 12.10 1.03
N ILE A 60 -8.84 11.06 0.35
CA ILE A 60 -8.19 10.54 -0.86
C ILE A 60 -8.29 11.56 -2.01
N ALA A 61 -9.48 12.13 -2.26
CA ALA A 61 -9.67 13.10 -3.33
C ALA A 61 -8.82 14.36 -3.10
N SER A 62 -8.75 14.85 -1.85
CA SER A 62 -7.90 15.98 -1.47
C SER A 62 -6.42 15.67 -1.64
N LEU A 63 -5.98 14.45 -1.33
CA LEU A 63 -4.60 14.02 -1.60
C LEU A 63 -4.33 13.99 -3.11
N LEU A 64 -5.17 13.30 -3.88
CA LEU A 64 -4.94 13.17 -5.33
C LEU A 64 -4.97 14.53 -6.04
N GLY A 65 -5.86 15.44 -5.64
CA GLY A 65 -5.85 16.82 -6.12
C GLY A 65 -4.61 17.62 -5.70
N SER A 66 -4.12 17.46 -4.47
CA SER A 66 -2.88 18.13 -4.02
C SER A 66 -1.63 17.57 -4.70
N LEU A 67 -1.65 16.31 -5.15
CA LEU A 67 -0.55 15.73 -5.94
C LEU A 67 -0.44 16.34 -7.35
N GLU A 68 -1.51 16.92 -7.89
CA GLU A 68 -1.51 17.55 -9.22
C GLU A 68 -1.08 19.02 -9.21
N VAL A 69 -1.50 19.79 -8.19
CA VAL A 69 -1.32 21.27 -8.18
C VAL A 69 -0.76 21.81 -6.84
N GLY A 70 -0.79 21.02 -5.76
CA GLY A 70 -0.45 21.49 -4.41
C GLY A 70 1.05 21.59 -4.13
N MET A 71 1.43 22.41 -3.13
CA MET A 71 2.81 22.48 -2.61
C MET A 71 3.18 21.24 -1.78
N SER A 72 4.47 21.05 -1.46
CA SER A 72 4.94 19.91 -0.66
C SER A 72 4.21 19.79 0.69
N SER A 73 4.03 20.90 1.40
CA SER A 73 3.30 20.95 2.67
C SER A 73 1.83 20.51 2.55
N ASP A 74 1.12 20.97 1.51
CA ASP A 74 -0.26 20.57 1.23
C ASP A 74 -0.36 19.07 0.95
N ARG A 75 0.60 18.52 0.20
CA ARG A 75 0.67 17.08 -0.11
C ARG A 75 0.88 16.24 1.15
N LEU A 76 1.81 16.65 2.01
CA LEU A 76 2.12 15.94 3.26
C LEU A 76 0.96 16.00 4.25
N ASN A 77 0.29 17.16 4.38
CA ASN A 77 -0.88 17.31 5.23
C ASN A 77 -2.06 16.46 4.74
N ALA A 78 -2.31 16.44 3.43
CA ALA A 78 -3.33 15.56 2.86
C ALA A 78 -2.99 14.07 3.07
N LEU A 79 -1.72 13.70 3.01
CA LEU A 79 -1.26 12.33 3.27
C LEU A 79 -1.45 11.92 4.74
N ARG A 80 -1.17 12.82 5.69
CA ARG A 80 -1.45 12.61 7.12
C ARG A 80 -2.94 12.39 7.36
N ALA A 81 -3.78 13.29 6.85
CA ALA A 81 -5.23 13.19 7.01
C ALA A 81 -5.78 11.89 6.43
N LEU A 82 -5.27 11.46 5.27
CA LEU A 82 -5.58 10.15 4.69
C LEU A 82 -5.18 9.00 5.63
N LYS A 83 -3.93 9.01 6.11
CA LYS A 83 -3.41 7.99 7.02
C LYS A 83 -4.32 7.85 8.24
N ASP A 84 -4.75 8.97 8.82
CA ASP A 84 -5.58 8.96 10.02
C ASP A 84 -6.99 8.41 9.73
N GLU A 85 -7.64 8.84 8.65
CA GLU A 85 -8.99 8.34 8.27
C GLU A 85 -9.01 6.86 7.87
N VAL A 86 -7.89 6.34 7.36
CA VAL A 86 -7.85 5.01 6.74
C VAL A 86 -7.16 3.98 7.65
N LEU A 87 -6.01 4.34 8.23
CA LEU A 87 -5.19 3.45 9.07
C LEU A 87 -5.48 3.56 10.56
N LEU A 88 -6.07 4.64 11.06
CA LEU A 88 -6.46 4.73 12.48
C LEU A 88 -7.94 4.41 12.72
N ALA A 89 -8.80 4.62 11.72
CA ALA A 89 -10.25 4.46 11.89
C ALA A 89 -10.79 3.02 11.78
N GLY A 90 -9.97 2.00 11.50
CA GLY A 90 -10.45 0.69 11.02
C GLY A 90 -10.26 -0.50 11.95
N ASN A 91 -11.35 -1.03 12.52
CA ASN A 91 -11.43 -2.44 12.99
C ASN A 91 -11.79 -3.42 11.86
N ALA A 92 -11.54 -3.02 10.61
CA ALA A 92 -11.81 -3.82 9.44
C ALA A 92 -10.82 -4.99 9.37
N TYR A 93 -11.32 -6.19 9.09
CA TYR A 93 -10.44 -7.26 8.65
C TYR A 93 -9.72 -6.81 7.38
N LEU A 94 -8.43 -7.15 7.26
CA LEU A 94 -7.60 -6.69 6.15
C LEU A 94 -7.50 -5.17 6.03
N GLN A 95 -7.29 -4.45 7.13
CA GLN A 95 -7.29 -2.97 7.15
C GLN A 95 -6.31 -2.36 6.14
N LYS A 96 -5.04 -2.76 6.14
CA LYS A 96 -4.01 -2.21 5.24
C LYS A 96 -4.32 -2.56 3.79
N ASN A 97 -4.76 -3.78 3.52
CA ASN A 97 -5.18 -4.17 2.17
C ASN A 97 -6.43 -3.42 1.68
N THR A 98 -7.41 -3.19 2.55
CA THR A 98 -8.62 -2.39 2.25
C THR A 98 -8.22 -0.98 1.86
N SER A 99 -7.33 -0.38 2.62
CA SER A 99 -6.80 0.97 2.39
C SER A 99 -6.14 1.09 1.01
N ARG A 100 -5.31 0.12 0.64
CA ARG A 100 -4.65 0.05 -0.69
C ARG A 100 -5.68 -0.04 -1.82
N VAL A 101 -6.72 -0.85 -1.63
CA VAL A 101 -7.83 -0.99 -2.59
C VAL A 101 -8.61 0.31 -2.74
N LEU A 102 -8.96 0.99 -1.64
CA LEU A 102 -9.70 2.26 -1.69
C LEU A 102 -8.94 3.34 -2.45
N LEU A 103 -7.62 3.45 -2.22
CA LEU A 103 -6.76 4.35 -2.97
C LEU A 103 -6.73 4.02 -4.46
N GLN A 104 -6.62 2.73 -4.79
CA GLN A 104 -6.59 2.30 -6.18
C GLN A 104 -7.93 2.56 -6.90
N ILE A 105 -9.06 2.29 -6.25
CA ILE A 105 -10.39 2.58 -6.80
C ILE A 105 -10.56 4.09 -7.02
N MET A 106 -10.14 4.93 -6.07
CA MET A 106 -10.25 6.38 -6.24
C MET A 106 -9.38 6.90 -7.40
N LYS A 107 -8.17 6.34 -7.59
CA LYS A 107 -7.34 6.67 -8.75
C LYS A 107 -8.04 6.34 -10.07
N GLU A 108 -8.74 5.21 -10.17
CA GLU A 108 -9.52 4.90 -11.37
C GLU A 108 -10.75 5.81 -11.51
N LEU A 109 -11.40 6.19 -10.41
CA LEU A 109 -12.56 7.09 -10.42
C LEU A 109 -12.18 8.47 -10.98
N ILE A 110 -11.00 8.98 -10.63
CA ILE A 110 -10.44 10.22 -11.20
C ILE A 110 -10.08 10.06 -12.68
N ARG A 111 -9.51 8.91 -13.07
CA ARG A 111 -9.14 8.65 -14.47
C ARG A 111 -10.33 8.58 -15.42
N HIS A 112 -11.48 8.08 -14.95
CA HIS A 112 -12.69 7.90 -15.76
C HIS A 112 -13.68 9.06 -15.63
N ARG A 113 -13.19 10.30 -15.46
CA ARG A 113 -14.04 11.48 -15.24
C ARG A 113 -15.08 11.76 -16.31
N GLU A 114 -14.80 11.35 -17.54
CA GLU A 114 -15.67 11.56 -18.70
C GLU A 114 -16.78 10.49 -18.83
N ASP A 115 -16.77 9.45 -17.98
CA ASP A 115 -17.74 8.34 -18.02
C ASP A 115 -18.45 8.18 -16.66
N GLU A 116 -19.60 8.85 -16.53
CA GLU A 116 -20.41 8.87 -15.31
C GLU A 116 -20.89 7.47 -14.88
N GLU A 117 -21.18 6.56 -15.82
CA GLU A 117 -21.63 5.22 -15.49
C GLU A 117 -20.50 4.39 -14.85
N THR A 118 -19.30 4.46 -15.43
CA THR A 118 -18.11 3.83 -14.85
C THR A 118 -17.76 4.45 -13.50
N GLN A 119 -17.87 5.79 -13.35
CA GLN A 119 -17.66 6.44 -12.06
C GLN A 119 -18.65 5.98 -10.99
N LEU A 120 -19.94 5.80 -11.32
CA LEU A 120 -20.94 5.28 -10.38
C LEU A 120 -20.64 3.83 -9.97
N ARG A 121 -20.21 2.97 -10.91
CA ARG A 121 -19.76 1.60 -10.59
C ARG A 121 -18.54 1.61 -9.65
N LEU A 122 -17.59 2.51 -9.87
CA LEU A 122 -16.41 2.66 -9.01
C LEU A 122 -16.76 3.25 -7.64
N ALA A 123 -17.69 4.21 -7.55
CA ALA A 123 -18.20 4.74 -6.30
C ALA A 123 -18.90 3.65 -5.46
N HIS A 124 -19.68 2.79 -6.11
CA HIS A 124 -20.27 1.62 -5.48
C HIS A 124 -19.20 0.63 -4.98
N ASP A 125 -18.23 0.27 -5.83
CA ASP A 125 -17.12 -0.63 -5.47
C ASP A 125 -16.31 -0.05 -4.29
N PHE A 126 -16.08 1.26 -4.26
CA PHE A 126 -15.41 1.97 -3.16
C PHE A 126 -16.17 1.80 -1.84
N ARG A 127 -17.48 2.07 -1.83
CA ARG A 127 -18.31 1.92 -0.63
C ARG A 127 -18.36 0.47 -0.16
N MET A 128 -18.48 -0.49 -1.09
CA MET A 128 -18.47 -1.91 -0.75
C MET A 128 -17.12 -2.38 -0.19
N ALA A 129 -16.01 -1.89 -0.73
CA ALA A 129 -14.66 -2.18 -0.22
C ALA A 129 -14.42 -1.55 1.16
N SER A 130 -14.98 -0.36 1.42
CA SER A 130 -14.80 0.37 2.70
C SER A 130 -15.27 -0.40 3.93
N SER A 131 -16.13 -1.43 3.75
CA SER A 131 -16.57 -2.29 4.84
C SER A 131 -15.50 -3.28 5.33
N GLY A 132 -14.38 -3.42 4.62
CA GLY A 132 -13.29 -4.34 5.00
C GLY A 132 -13.65 -5.83 4.94
N LYS A 133 -14.66 -6.22 4.15
CA LYS A 133 -15.04 -7.63 4.03
C LYS A 133 -13.96 -8.38 3.23
N PRO A 134 -13.30 -9.44 3.78
CA PRO A 134 -12.16 -10.07 3.11
C PRO A 134 -12.43 -10.54 1.69
N ARG A 135 -13.64 -11.05 1.41
CA ARG A 135 -14.04 -11.49 0.07
C ARG A 135 -14.11 -10.33 -0.94
N VAL A 136 -14.63 -9.18 -0.54
CA VAL A 136 -14.75 -7.99 -1.40
C VAL A 136 -13.37 -7.40 -1.65
N VAL A 137 -12.60 -7.19 -0.57
CA VAL A 137 -11.25 -6.63 -0.64
C VAL A 137 -10.34 -7.50 -1.52
N ARG A 138 -10.36 -8.82 -1.36
CA ARG A 138 -9.58 -9.73 -2.20
C ARG A 138 -10.01 -9.72 -3.67
N ALA A 139 -11.30 -9.64 -3.95
CA ALA A 139 -11.78 -9.55 -5.33
C ALA A 139 -11.29 -8.26 -6.01
N GLU A 140 -11.29 -7.13 -5.30
CA GLU A 140 -10.75 -5.87 -5.82
C GLU A 140 -9.20 -5.90 -5.90
N LEU A 141 -8.49 -6.52 -4.96
CA LEU A 141 -7.04 -6.76 -5.08
C LEU A 141 -6.71 -7.56 -6.35
N ASP A 142 -7.45 -8.65 -6.60
CA ASP A 142 -7.27 -9.49 -7.78
C ASP A 142 -7.56 -8.69 -9.08
N LYS A 143 -8.64 -7.89 -9.09
CA LYS A 143 -9.03 -6.99 -10.20
C LYS A 143 -7.94 -5.99 -10.57
N TYR A 144 -7.28 -5.39 -9.58
CA TYR A 144 -6.21 -4.41 -9.79
C TYR A 144 -4.80 -5.02 -9.80
N HIS A 145 -4.69 -6.35 -9.86
CA HIS A 145 -3.41 -7.06 -9.83
C HIS A 145 -2.51 -6.66 -8.65
N LEU A 146 -3.10 -6.45 -7.48
CA LEU A 146 -2.39 -6.21 -6.22
C LEU A 146 -2.31 -7.51 -5.42
N LEU A 147 -1.12 -7.86 -4.93
CA LEU A 147 -0.98 -9.01 -4.03
C LEU A 147 -1.49 -8.65 -2.62
N GLU A 148 -2.18 -9.58 -1.97
CA GLU A 148 -2.56 -9.48 -0.55
C GLU A 148 -1.28 -9.47 0.30
N MET A 149 -1.06 -8.38 1.05
CA MET A 149 0.05 -8.23 1.99
C MET A 149 -0.35 -8.74 3.38
N PRO A 150 0.58 -9.18 4.24
CA PRO A 150 0.25 -9.47 5.64
C PRO A 150 -0.19 -8.19 6.37
N GLU A 151 -1.16 -8.31 7.28
CA GLU A 151 -1.68 -7.15 8.02
C GLU A 151 -0.70 -6.67 9.12
N GLU A 152 0.14 -7.59 9.62
CA GLU A 152 1.30 -7.28 10.44
C GLU A 152 2.29 -6.36 9.70
N TRP A 153 2.23 -6.32 8.36
CA TRP A 153 3.08 -5.50 7.49
C TRP A 153 4.58 -5.79 7.65
N ASN A 154 4.88 -7.07 7.85
CA ASN A 154 6.21 -7.61 8.05
C ASN A 154 6.82 -8.19 6.76
N GLN A 155 6.18 -8.02 5.60
CA GLN A 155 6.69 -8.54 4.33
C GLN A 155 8.02 -7.91 3.93
N LEU A 156 8.86 -8.68 3.24
CA LEU A 156 10.06 -8.17 2.58
C LEU A 156 9.71 -7.80 1.14
N ALA A 157 9.17 -6.59 0.99
CA ALA A 157 8.88 -5.95 -0.28
C ALA A 157 9.72 -4.68 -0.42
N PHE A 158 10.51 -4.58 -1.48
CA PHE A 158 11.52 -3.54 -1.61
C PHE A 158 11.79 -3.12 -3.05
N ASP A 159 12.40 -1.96 -3.21
CA ASP A 159 13.02 -1.49 -4.45
C ASP A 159 14.21 -0.59 -4.11
N HIS A 160 15.42 -0.96 -4.54
CA HIS A 160 16.63 -0.23 -4.19
C HIS A 160 17.08 0.79 -5.24
N HIS A 161 16.30 1.01 -6.30
CA HIS A 161 16.64 2.00 -7.32
C HIS A 161 15.39 2.51 -8.03
N VAL A 162 14.88 3.67 -7.59
CA VAL A 162 13.69 4.33 -8.16
C VAL A 162 13.95 5.81 -8.34
N HIS A 163 13.24 6.44 -9.28
CA HIS A 163 13.33 7.87 -9.55
C HIS A 163 11.99 8.59 -9.38
N ASP A 164 12.06 9.81 -8.83
CA ASP A 164 10.96 10.76 -8.71
C ASP A 164 11.04 11.85 -9.80
N ALA A 165 10.13 12.83 -9.75
CA ALA A 165 10.04 13.95 -10.68
C ALA A 165 11.28 14.86 -10.67
N ASN A 166 12.06 14.88 -9.58
CA ASN A 166 13.26 15.72 -9.50
C ASN A 166 14.46 15.12 -10.28
N THR A 167 14.34 13.87 -10.76
CA THR A 167 15.32 13.25 -11.65
C THR A 167 14.73 12.89 -13.01
N LYS A 168 14.35 11.62 -13.23
CA LYS A 168 13.77 11.13 -14.50
C LYS A 168 12.40 10.45 -14.32
N GLY A 169 11.87 10.47 -13.11
CA GLY A 169 10.52 9.99 -12.80
C GLY A 169 9.46 11.01 -13.19
N ARG A 170 8.18 10.64 -13.11
CA ARG A 170 7.05 11.55 -13.39
C ARG A 170 6.31 12.07 -12.15
N LYS A 171 6.61 11.51 -10.97
CA LYS A 171 5.80 11.66 -9.76
C LYS A 171 6.57 12.46 -8.73
N SER A 172 5.91 13.39 -8.05
CA SER A 172 6.47 14.04 -6.86
C SER A 172 6.87 13.00 -5.80
N PRO A 173 7.76 13.34 -4.85
CA PRO A 173 8.17 12.44 -3.78
C PRO A 173 6.97 11.82 -3.05
N THR A 174 6.01 12.65 -2.64
CA THR A 174 4.80 12.17 -1.93
C THR A 174 3.98 11.19 -2.78
N HIS A 175 3.78 11.49 -4.07
CA HIS A 175 3.04 10.60 -4.98
C HIS A 175 3.79 9.27 -5.18
N LEU A 176 5.12 9.30 -5.33
CA LEU A 176 5.92 8.10 -5.49
C LEU A 176 5.77 7.17 -4.27
N VAL A 177 5.88 7.73 -3.07
CA VAL A 177 5.74 6.99 -1.80
C VAL A 177 4.34 6.39 -1.66
N MET A 178 3.28 7.15 -1.95
CA MET A 178 1.91 6.64 -1.97
C MET A 178 1.76 5.44 -2.92
N ASP A 179 2.29 5.54 -4.14
CA ASP A 179 2.19 4.46 -5.13
C ASP A 179 3.01 3.22 -4.76
N ALA A 180 4.16 3.41 -4.11
CA ALA A 180 4.96 2.32 -3.56
C ALA A 180 4.20 1.60 -2.44
N TRP A 181 3.55 2.36 -1.55
CA TRP A 181 2.73 1.83 -0.47
C TRP A 181 1.52 1.05 -0.98
N ILE A 182 0.80 1.56 -2.00
CA ILE A 182 -0.31 0.85 -2.67
C ILE A 182 0.15 -0.51 -3.20
N LYS A 183 1.37 -0.61 -3.73
CA LYS A 183 1.94 -1.90 -4.19
C LYS A 183 2.37 -2.83 -3.06
N GLY A 184 2.48 -2.33 -1.83
CA GLY A 184 2.92 -3.09 -0.66
C GLY A 184 4.43 -3.02 -0.41
N VAL A 185 5.14 -2.10 -1.07
CA VAL A 185 6.57 -1.87 -0.85
C VAL A 185 6.78 -1.31 0.56
N ARG A 186 7.78 -1.82 1.27
CA ARG A 186 8.15 -1.39 2.62
C ARG A 186 9.50 -0.69 2.67
N PHE A 187 10.44 -1.08 1.81
CA PHE A 187 11.78 -0.48 1.73
C PHE A 187 12.00 0.13 0.34
N LEU A 188 12.24 1.43 0.28
CA LEU A 188 12.38 2.18 -0.97
C LEU A 188 13.65 3.01 -0.96
N THR A 189 14.51 2.85 -1.96
CA THR A 189 15.64 3.77 -2.19
C THR A 189 15.31 4.64 -3.40
N VAL A 190 15.23 5.96 -3.20
CA VAL A 190 15.05 6.94 -4.27
C VAL A 190 16.40 7.55 -4.62
N VAL A 191 16.74 7.51 -5.90
CA VAL A 191 18.08 7.86 -6.41
C VAL A 191 18.04 9.20 -7.14
N TYR A 192 18.84 10.14 -6.67
CA TYR A 192 19.02 11.49 -7.21
C TYR A 192 20.34 11.60 -7.99
N TYR A 193 20.38 12.37 -9.07
CA TYR A 193 21.59 12.55 -9.86
C TYR A 193 22.45 13.68 -9.31
N ASN A 194 23.67 13.33 -8.87
CA ASN A 194 24.75 14.20 -8.39
C ASN A 194 24.45 15.10 -7.16
N TYR A 195 23.20 15.53 -6.94
CA TYR A 195 22.78 16.34 -5.79
C TYR A 195 21.30 16.11 -5.45
N VAL A 196 20.89 16.52 -4.25
CA VAL A 196 19.49 16.56 -3.81
C VAL A 196 19.22 17.84 -3.03
N ASP A 197 18.08 18.47 -3.27
CA ASP A 197 17.63 19.64 -2.51
C ASP A 197 17.04 19.23 -1.16
N ALA A 198 17.27 20.03 -0.11
CA ALA A 198 16.84 19.72 1.25
C ALA A 198 15.31 19.59 1.37
N GLU A 199 14.56 20.43 0.66
CA GLU A 199 13.09 20.38 0.64
C GLU A 199 12.55 19.09 0.00
N VAL A 200 13.21 18.62 -1.07
CA VAL A 200 12.84 17.37 -1.75
C VAL A 200 13.13 16.16 -0.86
N ALA A 201 14.29 16.17 -0.20
CA ALA A 201 14.67 15.12 0.73
C ALA A 201 13.73 15.05 1.95
N GLU A 202 13.36 16.20 2.50
CA GLU A 202 12.43 16.28 3.62
C GLU A 202 11.04 15.80 3.23
N GLU A 203 10.48 16.25 2.10
CA GLU A 203 9.19 15.77 1.62
C GLU A 203 9.19 14.24 1.47
N LEU A 204 10.25 13.70 0.86
CA LEU A 204 10.39 12.28 0.64
C LEU A 204 10.41 11.50 1.97
N LEU A 205 11.28 11.90 2.91
CA LEU A 205 11.43 11.22 4.20
C LEU A 205 10.17 11.34 5.05
N GLU A 206 9.55 12.52 5.09
CA GLU A 206 8.32 12.77 5.84
C GLU A 206 7.15 11.95 5.30
N ALA A 207 7.00 11.85 3.98
CA ALA A 207 6.00 10.96 3.35
C ALA A 207 6.24 9.49 3.76
N GLY A 208 7.49 9.05 3.85
CA GLY A 208 7.87 7.73 4.34
C GLY A 208 7.47 7.49 5.79
N CYS A 209 7.77 8.44 6.68
CA CYS A 209 7.38 8.41 8.09
C CYS A 209 5.85 8.33 8.25
N ILE A 210 5.10 9.10 7.46
CA ILE A 210 3.63 9.12 7.50
C ILE A 210 3.08 7.72 7.18
N LEU A 211 3.54 7.05 6.12
CA LEU A 211 3.02 5.73 5.71
C LEU A 211 3.73 4.53 6.38
N GLY A 212 4.71 4.77 7.25
CA GLY A 212 5.47 3.70 7.91
C GLY A 212 6.35 2.91 6.94
N MET A 213 6.92 3.59 5.94
CA MET A 213 7.86 3.03 4.99
C MET A 213 9.29 3.41 5.34
N HIS A 214 10.24 2.50 5.10
CA HIS A 214 11.67 2.78 5.24
C HIS A 214 12.18 3.35 3.92
N ILE A 215 12.47 4.65 3.91
CA ILE A 215 12.99 5.34 2.73
C ILE A 215 14.48 5.62 2.90
N ARG A 216 15.25 5.44 1.83
CA ARG A 216 16.64 5.84 1.71
C ARG A 216 16.82 6.79 0.53
N ILE A 217 17.70 7.76 0.72
CA ILE A 217 18.11 8.70 -0.32
C ILE A 217 19.47 8.25 -0.83
N GLY A 218 19.55 7.93 -2.11
CA GLY A 218 20.80 7.65 -2.80
C GLY A 218 21.16 8.79 -3.73
N ILE A 219 22.44 9.16 -3.80
CA ILE A 219 22.97 10.15 -4.74
C ILE A 219 23.87 9.40 -5.73
N ASP A 220 23.43 9.27 -6.98
CA ASP A 220 24.18 8.68 -8.07
C ASP A 220 25.25 9.67 -8.54
N VAL A 221 26.50 9.38 -8.17
CA VAL A 221 27.69 10.19 -8.50
C VAL A 221 28.51 9.49 -9.58
N SER A 222 29.00 10.28 -10.53
CA SER A 222 29.86 9.79 -11.61
C SER A 222 31.34 10.04 -11.29
N SER A 223 32.20 9.07 -11.60
CA SER A 223 33.65 9.18 -11.40
C SER A 223 34.41 8.58 -12.58
N ARG A 224 35.57 9.16 -12.91
CA ARG A 224 36.36 8.75 -14.06
C ARG A 224 37.01 7.40 -13.81
N PHE A 225 36.84 6.48 -14.75
CA PHE A 225 37.48 5.18 -14.74
C PHE A 225 37.87 4.78 -16.16
N ARG A 226 39.18 4.76 -16.43
CA ARG A 226 39.73 4.53 -17.78
C ARG A 226 39.07 5.50 -18.78
N GLY A 227 38.58 4.99 -19.91
CA GLY A 227 37.90 5.78 -20.95
C GLY A 227 36.40 6.00 -20.74
N LYS A 228 35.86 5.80 -19.53
CA LYS A 228 34.43 5.96 -19.25
C LYS A 228 34.15 6.50 -17.84
N TYR A 229 32.89 6.87 -17.60
CA TYR A 229 32.39 7.18 -16.27
C TYR A 229 31.74 5.98 -15.59
N VAL A 230 32.16 5.69 -14.36
CA VAL A 230 31.51 4.72 -13.46
C VAL A 230 30.52 5.46 -12.57
N ARG A 231 29.40 4.81 -12.29
CA ARG A 231 28.34 5.33 -11.42
C ARG A 231 28.34 4.61 -10.08
N VAL A 232 28.34 5.39 -9.00
CA VAL A 232 28.24 4.88 -7.63
C VAL A 232 27.10 5.60 -6.94
N ILE A 233 26.18 4.86 -6.35
CA ILE A 233 25.11 5.43 -5.54
C ILE A 233 25.63 5.57 -4.12
N TRP A 234 25.80 6.81 -3.68
CA TRP A 234 26.14 7.14 -2.30
C TRP A 234 24.87 7.28 -1.46
N GLU A 235 24.72 6.42 -0.46
CA GLU A 235 23.70 6.53 0.59
C GLU A 235 24.41 7.08 1.86
N PRO A 236 24.36 8.40 2.12
CA PRO A 236 25.11 9.04 3.22
C PRO A 236 24.77 8.45 4.58
N GLN A 237 23.48 8.18 4.83
CA GLN A 237 23.02 7.76 6.14
C GLN A 237 21.70 6.97 6.09
N SER A 238 21.48 6.13 7.11
CA SER A 238 20.23 5.40 7.33
C SER A 238 19.29 6.16 8.30
N TYR A 239 19.12 7.47 8.12
CA TYR A 239 18.17 8.22 8.95
C TYR A 239 16.74 7.83 8.58
N THR A 240 15.92 7.62 9.61
CA THR A 240 14.46 7.60 9.49
C THR A 240 13.84 8.96 9.80
N ASP A 241 14.64 9.94 10.22
CA ASP A 241 14.16 11.25 10.69
C ASP A 241 14.49 12.38 9.67
N PRO A 242 13.48 13.09 9.15
CA PRO A 242 13.67 14.20 8.20
C PRO A 242 14.53 15.34 8.75
N LYS A 243 14.39 15.69 10.04
CA LYS A 243 15.09 16.84 10.65
C LYS A 243 16.60 16.63 10.70
N SER A 244 17.00 15.44 11.13
CA SER A 244 18.42 15.03 11.19
C SER A 244 19.07 15.05 9.80
N PHE A 245 18.35 14.59 8.77
CA PHE A 245 18.87 14.61 7.39
C PHE A 245 18.99 16.03 6.83
N ARG A 246 18.04 16.92 7.15
CA ARG A 246 18.13 18.34 6.79
C ARG A 246 19.37 18.98 7.42
N ALA A 247 19.61 18.75 8.71
CA ALA A 247 20.79 19.27 9.41
C ALA A 247 22.10 18.80 8.74
N PHE A 248 22.16 17.52 8.35
CA PHE A 248 23.30 16.97 7.59
C PHE A 248 23.53 17.66 6.25
N LEU A 249 22.47 17.87 5.45
CA LEU A 249 22.57 18.62 4.20
C LEU A 249 22.98 20.09 4.43
N GLU A 250 22.75 20.61 5.63
CA GLU A 250 23.07 21.98 5.98
C GLU A 250 24.54 22.21 6.36
N GLU A 251 25.29 21.14 6.62
CA GLU A 251 26.72 21.20 6.95
C GLU A 251 27.55 21.78 5.80
N GLN A 252 28.49 22.68 6.11
CA GLN A 252 29.28 23.41 5.10
C GLN A 252 30.00 22.49 4.08
N PRO A 253 30.68 21.40 4.51
CA PRO A 253 31.33 20.50 3.56
C PRO A 253 30.34 19.79 2.63
N VAL A 254 29.14 19.45 3.12
CA VAL A 254 28.08 18.79 2.35
C VAL A 254 27.44 19.77 1.38
N LYS A 255 27.13 21.01 1.81
CA LYS A 255 26.65 22.08 0.91
C LYS A 255 27.61 22.33 -0.24
N ALA A 256 28.90 22.40 0.04
CA ALA A 256 29.93 22.59 -0.98
C ALA A 256 29.93 21.43 -2.00
N PHE A 257 29.82 20.19 -1.51
CA PHE A 257 29.70 19.01 -2.38
C PHE A 257 28.43 19.04 -3.24
N MET A 258 27.27 19.41 -2.68
CA MET A 258 26.03 19.53 -3.45
C MET A 258 26.14 20.60 -4.55
N LYS A 259 26.87 21.70 -4.29
CA LYS A 259 27.16 22.73 -5.30
C LYS A 259 28.03 22.17 -6.44
N GLU A 260 29.08 21.40 -6.14
CA GLU A 260 29.86 20.69 -7.15
C GLU A 260 28.98 19.72 -7.97
N GLY A 261 28.08 18.98 -7.31
CA GLY A 261 27.12 18.09 -7.97
C GLY A 261 26.15 18.80 -8.92
N ARG A 262 25.72 20.04 -8.60
CA ARG A 262 24.92 20.87 -9.52
C ARG A 262 25.71 21.23 -10.78
N MET A 263 27.01 21.53 -10.66
CA MET A 263 27.87 21.81 -11.82
C MET A 263 28.00 20.59 -12.73
N VAL A 264 28.16 19.40 -12.16
CA VAL A 264 28.17 18.12 -12.91
C VAL A 264 26.86 17.91 -13.65
N SER A 265 25.73 18.16 -12.98
CA SER A 265 24.41 18.00 -13.57
C SER A 265 24.20 18.98 -14.72
N ALA A 266 24.59 20.25 -14.57
CA ALA A 266 24.52 21.25 -15.64
C ALA A 266 25.37 20.85 -16.85
N TYR A 267 26.59 20.36 -16.62
CA TYR A 267 27.46 19.85 -17.67
C TYR A 267 26.81 18.70 -18.45
N GLN A 268 26.26 17.71 -17.75
CA GLN A 268 25.59 16.56 -18.38
C GLN A 268 24.28 16.94 -19.09
N GLN A 269 23.56 17.92 -18.55
CA GLN A 269 22.30 18.43 -19.13
C GLN A 269 22.50 19.23 -20.40
N LYS A 270 23.69 19.82 -20.62
CA LYS A 270 24.04 20.54 -21.87
C LYS A 270 23.74 19.70 -23.11
N TYR A 271 24.12 18.42 -23.08
CA TYR A 271 23.83 17.48 -24.16
C TYR A 271 22.32 17.34 -24.47
N VAL A 272 21.44 17.43 -23.47
CA VAL A 272 19.99 17.30 -23.68
C VAL A 272 19.45 18.46 -24.52
N PHE A 273 19.93 19.68 -24.27
CA PHE A 273 19.55 20.85 -25.05
C PHE A 273 20.17 20.83 -26.46
N GLU A 274 21.42 20.42 -26.58
CA GLU A 274 22.07 20.22 -27.88
C GLU A 274 21.36 19.13 -28.72
N ALA A 275 20.92 18.04 -28.08
CA ALA A 275 20.14 16.99 -28.73
C ALA A 275 18.75 17.48 -29.18
N LEU A 276 18.13 18.41 -28.45
CA LEU A 276 16.89 19.07 -28.88
C LEU A 276 17.13 19.89 -30.16
N GLN A 277 18.22 20.65 -30.22
CA GLN A 277 18.59 21.42 -31.40
C GLN A 277 18.89 20.50 -32.60
N ALA A 278 19.66 19.43 -32.38
CA ALA A 278 19.96 18.42 -33.39
C ALA A 278 18.68 17.73 -33.89
N TYR A 279 17.72 17.45 -32.99
CA TYR A 279 16.41 16.95 -33.37
C TYR A 279 15.68 17.91 -34.31
N ASN A 280 15.56 19.19 -33.95
CA ASN A 280 14.88 20.18 -34.79
C ASN A 280 15.51 20.33 -36.19
N ARG A 281 16.84 20.23 -36.27
CA ARG A 281 17.63 20.39 -37.50
C ARG A 281 17.59 19.15 -38.40
N ILE A 282 17.74 17.95 -37.84
CA ILE A 282 17.98 16.71 -38.59
C ILE A 282 16.81 15.73 -38.36
N HIS A 283 16.69 15.20 -37.15
CA HIS A 283 15.82 14.05 -36.86
C HIS A 283 14.32 14.35 -37.03
N ARG A 284 13.89 15.60 -36.88
CA ARG A 284 12.50 16.03 -37.12
C ARG A 284 12.09 15.78 -38.57
N GLY A 285 12.99 16.06 -39.53
CA GLY A 285 12.74 15.82 -40.95
C GLY A 285 12.72 14.34 -41.29
N GLU A 286 13.66 13.56 -40.75
CA GLU A 286 13.71 12.10 -40.93
C GLU A 286 12.45 11.42 -40.37
N LEU A 287 12.03 11.80 -39.16
CA LEU A 287 10.84 11.26 -38.51
C LEU A 287 9.57 11.65 -39.26
N ALA A 288 9.50 12.89 -39.75
CA ALA A 288 8.41 13.36 -40.60
C ALA A 288 8.28 12.53 -41.88
N GLN A 289 9.40 12.23 -42.54
CA GLN A 289 9.43 11.43 -43.76
C GLN A 289 9.09 9.96 -43.50
N GLU A 290 9.64 9.35 -42.44
CA GLU A 290 9.44 7.94 -42.13
C GLU A 290 7.99 7.60 -41.78
N TYR A 291 7.34 8.44 -40.96
CA TYR A 291 5.98 8.18 -40.49
C TYR A 291 4.91 8.97 -41.27
N GLY A 292 5.31 9.87 -42.17
CA GLY A 292 4.43 10.75 -42.93
C GLY A 292 3.69 11.76 -42.03
N LEU A 293 4.43 12.38 -41.10
CA LEU A 293 3.90 13.32 -40.10
C LEU A 293 4.48 14.72 -40.32
N GLU A 294 3.66 15.77 -40.30
CA GLU A 294 4.15 17.14 -40.20
C GLU A 294 4.39 17.51 -38.73
N LEU A 295 5.67 17.62 -38.37
CA LEU A 295 6.12 17.86 -36.99
C LEU A 295 6.56 19.32 -36.80
N ASP A 296 6.04 19.95 -35.76
CA ASP A 296 6.37 21.33 -35.40
C ASP A 296 7.79 21.43 -34.80
N LEU A 297 8.38 22.63 -34.86
CA LEU A 297 9.64 22.92 -34.18
C LEU A 297 9.41 22.96 -32.67
N LEU A 298 10.35 22.36 -31.92
CA LEU A 298 10.32 22.33 -30.47
C LEU A 298 11.08 23.52 -29.88
N ASP A 299 10.47 24.21 -28.92
CA ASP A 299 11.09 25.35 -28.23
C ASP A 299 11.80 24.91 -26.93
N GLU A 300 12.97 25.50 -26.67
CA GLU A 300 13.77 25.17 -25.48
C GLU A 300 13.15 25.68 -24.18
N LYS A 301 12.51 26.86 -24.19
CA LYS A 301 11.87 27.42 -22.97
C LYS A 301 10.61 26.63 -22.61
N ALA A 302 9.84 26.24 -23.62
CA ALA A 302 8.70 25.36 -23.45
C ALA A 302 9.14 23.97 -22.94
N PHE A 303 10.27 23.44 -23.43
CA PHE A 303 10.85 22.19 -22.89
C PHE A 303 11.27 22.33 -21.41
N ALA A 304 11.95 23.41 -21.05
CA ALA A 304 12.32 23.65 -19.65
C ALA A 304 11.08 23.75 -18.73
N THR A 305 10.02 24.40 -19.21
CA THR A 305 8.74 24.49 -18.49
C THR A 305 8.06 23.13 -18.37
N PHE A 306 8.15 22.28 -19.41
CA PHE A 306 7.63 20.91 -19.40
C PHE A 306 8.34 20.01 -18.38
N VAL A 307 9.65 20.20 -18.19
CA VAL A 307 10.43 19.48 -17.16
C VAL A 307 10.06 19.96 -15.74
N GLY A 308 9.75 21.25 -15.58
CA GLY A 308 9.36 21.83 -14.29
C GLY A 308 10.53 21.88 -13.30
N THR A 309 10.34 21.33 -12.10
CA THR A 309 11.37 21.28 -11.05
C THR A 309 12.38 20.15 -11.23
N GLY A 310 12.20 19.31 -12.27
CA GLY A 310 13.06 18.15 -12.54
C GLY A 310 14.38 18.49 -13.22
N GLN A 311 15.31 17.53 -13.20
CA GLN A 311 16.52 17.61 -14.01
C GLN A 311 16.23 17.21 -15.47
N PRO A 312 16.55 18.05 -16.48
CA PRO A 312 16.43 17.68 -17.88
C PRO A 312 17.12 16.36 -18.20
N SER A 313 16.45 15.49 -18.95
CA SER A 313 16.98 14.19 -19.35
C SER A 313 16.50 13.81 -20.74
N LEU A 314 17.18 12.88 -21.41
CA LEU A 314 16.74 12.37 -22.72
C LEU A 314 15.35 11.73 -22.67
N LEU A 315 14.94 11.22 -21.50
CA LEU A 315 13.58 10.70 -21.31
C LEU A 315 12.55 11.83 -21.30
N HIS A 316 12.87 12.96 -20.69
CA HIS A 316 12.02 14.15 -20.76
C HIS A 316 11.91 14.66 -22.19
N LEU A 317 13.04 14.74 -22.91
CA LEU A 317 13.05 15.20 -24.31
C LEU A 317 12.21 14.29 -25.22
N ALA A 318 12.39 12.98 -25.13
CA ALA A 318 11.60 12.00 -25.89
C ALA A 318 10.10 12.13 -25.63
N LYS A 319 9.70 12.39 -24.38
CA LYS A 319 8.30 12.64 -24.04
C LYS A 319 7.77 13.96 -24.54
N TYR A 320 8.59 15.00 -24.49
CA TYR A 320 8.21 16.30 -25.02
C TYR A 320 7.93 16.18 -26.52
N ILE A 321 8.82 15.49 -27.27
CA ILE A 321 8.60 15.10 -28.67
C ILE A 321 7.28 14.32 -28.83
N GLN A 322 7.09 13.25 -28.04
CA GLN A 322 5.88 12.42 -28.14
C GLN A 322 4.58 13.21 -27.85
N SER A 323 4.61 14.13 -26.90
CA SER A 323 3.46 14.98 -26.56
C SER A 323 3.09 15.93 -27.70
N GLY A 324 4.09 16.49 -28.40
CA GLY A 324 3.89 17.28 -29.61
C GLY A 324 3.36 16.46 -30.79
N MET A 325 3.78 15.18 -30.90
CA MET A 325 3.31 14.27 -31.95
C MET A 325 1.87 13.80 -31.74
N GLN A 326 1.38 13.71 -30.51
CA GLN A 326 0.12 13.03 -30.18
C GLN A 326 -1.12 13.61 -30.88
N PRO A 327 -1.31 14.94 -31.01
CA PRO A 327 -2.39 15.51 -31.80
C PRO A 327 -2.34 15.11 -33.27
N LYS A 328 -1.15 15.12 -33.89
CA LYS A 328 -0.93 14.76 -35.30
C LYS A 328 -1.21 13.27 -35.53
N LEU A 329 -0.76 12.41 -34.60
CA LEU A 329 -1.06 10.98 -34.62
C LEU A 329 -2.57 10.71 -34.58
N LYS A 330 -3.32 11.43 -33.74
CA LYS A 330 -4.80 11.32 -33.68
C LYS A 330 -5.46 11.76 -34.99
N GLN A 331 -4.98 12.84 -35.60
CA GLN A 331 -5.51 13.33 -36.89
C GLN A 331 -5.29 12.31 -38.01
N ILE A 332 -4.09 11.73 -38.12
CA ILE A 332 -3.82 10.67 -39.12
C ILE A 332 -4.70 9.45 -38.86
N ALA A 333 -4.85 9.02 -37.60
CA ALA A 333 -5.71 7.89 -37.28
C ALA A 333 -7.18 8.12 -37.68
N GLN A 334 -7.69 9.35 -37.58
CA GLN A 334 -9.04 9.72 -38.05
C GLN A 334 -9.16 9.63 -39.57
N VAL A 335 -8.16 10.11 -40.32
CA VAL A 335 -8.13 9.99 -41.79
C VAL A 335 -8.08 8.51 -42.21
N MET A 336 -7.25 7.71 -41.54
CA MET A 336 -7.17 6.26 -41.79
C MET A 336 -8.48 5.54 -41.46
N ALA A 337 -9.20 5.98 -40.41
CA ALA A 337 -10.52 5.45 -40.06
C ALA A 337 -11.55 5.69 -41.18
N GLN A 338 -11.58 6.89 -41.76
CA GLN A 338 -12.46 7.22 -42.89
C GLN A 338 -12.10 6.39 -44.14
N GLU A 339 -10.82 6.27 -44.46
CA GLU A 339 -10.36 5.47 -45.61
C GLU A 339 -10.70 3.98 -45.44
N TYR A 340 -10.61 3.46 -44.22
CA TYR A 340 -10.88 2.05 -43.91
C TYR A 340 -12.32 1.62 -44.23
N GLU A 341 -13.31 2.51 -44.05
CA GLU A 341 -14.72 2.21 -44.32
C GLU A 341 -14.95 1.84 -45.80
N THR A 342 -14.31 2.57 -46.71
CA THR A 342 -14.44 2.39 -48.17
C THR A 342 -13.33 1.53 -48.82
N ALA A 343 -12.30 1.15 -48.06
CA ALA A 343 -11.12 0.45 -48.57
C ALA A 343 -11.34 -1.04 -48.88
N THR A 344 -10.57 -1.55 -49.85
CA THR A 344 -10.48 -2.98 -50.18
C THR A 344 -9.84 -3.80 -49.03
N PRO A 345 -10.06 -5.12 -48.94
CA PRO A 345 -9.49 -5.96 -47.88
C PRO A 345 -7.96 -5.89 -47.77
N LYS A 346 -7.26 -5.81 -48.92
CA LYS A 346 -5.80 -5.64 -48.97
C LYS A 346 -5.39 -4.29 -48.36
N ARG A 347 -6.06 -3.21 -48.75
CA ARG A 347 -5.79 -1.86 -48.26
C ARG A 347 -6.11 -1.70 -46.77
N ARG A 348 -7.17 -2.34 -46.29
CA ARG A 348 -7.50 -2.42 -44.85
C ARG A 348 -6.38 -3.05 -44.03
N LYS A 349 -5.72 -4.09 -44.55
CA LYS A 349 -4.57 -4.72 -43.89
C LYS A 349 -3.37 -3.76 -43.80
N GLU A 350 -3.04 -3.08 -44.90
CA GLU A 350 -1.97 -2.06 -44.92
C GLU A 350 -2.23 -0.92 -43.93
N LEU A 351 -3.49 -0.45 -43.82
CA LEU A 351 -3.87 0.58 -42.85
C LEU A 351 -3.71 0.11 -41.40
N ILE A 352 -4.03 -1.16 -41.10
CA ILE A 352 -3.82 -1.73 -39.76
C ILE A 352 -2.32 -1.83 -39.45
N GLU A 353 -1.51 -2.35 -40.38
CA GLU A 353 -0.06 -2.45 -40.20
C GLU A 353 0.59 -1.06 -39.99
N ARG A 354 0.14 -0.05 -40.74
CA ARG A 354 0.58 1.34 -40.54
C ARG A 354 0.13 1.91 -39.20
N LEU A 355 -1.08 1.61 -38.74
CA LEU A 355 -1.58 2.04 -37.43
C LEU A 355 -0.76 1.41 -36.30
N ASP A 356 -0.43 0.12 -36.43
CA ASP A 356 0.38 -0.61 -35.47
C ASP A 356 1.80 -0.03 -35.39
N ALA A 357 2.40 0.33 -36.53
CA ALA A 357 3.66 1.06 -36.57
C ALA A 357 3.59 2.41 -35.84
N LEU A 358 2.54 3.21 -36.07
CA LEU A 358 2.34 4.47 -35.36
C LEU A 358 2.06 4.27 -33.87
N ASN A 359 1.36 3.20 -33.49
CA ASN A 359 1.10 2.82 -32.10
C ASN A 359 2.36 2.37 -31.35
N SER A 360 3.36 1.85 -32.07
CA SER A 360 4.64 1.39 -31.53
C SER A 360 5.60 2.53 -31.14
N ILE A 361 5.38 3.74 -31.64
CA ILE A 361 6.19 4.91 -31.31
C ILE A 361 6.04 5.23 -29.82
N ASP A 362 7.13 5.06 -29.07
CA ASP A 362 7.21 5.37 -27.65
C ASP A 362 8.49 6.16 -27.31
N SER A 363 8.60 6.60 -26.05
CA SER A 363 9.76 7.36 -25.61
C SER A 363 11.07 6.56 -25.67
N GLU A 364 11.02 5.22 -25.60
CA GLU A 364 12.25 4.41 -25.66
C GLU A 364 12.77 4.30 -27.10
N LEU A 365 11.88 4.09 -28.06
CA LEU A 365 12.19 4.09 -29.49
C LEU A 365 12.83 5.43 -29.90
N LEU A 366 12.23 6.55 -29.47
CA LEU A 366 12.78 7.89 -29.75
C LEU A 366 14.20 8.06 -29.21
N ILE A 367 14.44 7.62 -27.96
CA ILE A 367 15.79 7.69 -27.36
C ILE A 367 16.78 6.86 -28.16
N ASN A 368 16.49 5.58 -28.38
CA ASN A 368 17.44 4.64 -28.97
C ASN A 368 17.76 4.95 -30.44
N ARG A 369 16.78 5.49 -31.17
CA ARG A 369 16.93 5.73 -32.61
C ARG A 369 17.46 7.12 -32.96
N TYR A 370 17.12 8.15 -32.18
CA TYR A 370 17.44 9.54 -32.56
C TYR A 370 18.23 10.32 -31.49
N LEU A 371 18.02 10.08 -30.18
CA LEU A 371 18.54 11.00 -29.15
C LEU A 371 19.83 10.54 -28.46
N GLN A 372 20.25 9.28 -28.62
CA GLN A 372 21.49 8.79 -28.01
C GLN A 372 22.75 9.49 -28.60
N PRO A 373 23.85 9.64 -27.84
CA PRO A 373 25.08 10.26 -28.33
C PRO A 373 25.65 9.61 -29.59
N CYS A 374 25.61 8.28 -29.68
CA CYS A 374 26.04 7.54 -30.87
C CYS A 374 25.21 7.85 -32.14
N ARG A 375 24.00 8.42 -32.00
CA ARG A 375 23.15 8.86 -33.13
C ARG A 375 23.38 10.33 -33.50
N ASN A 376 24.15 11.05 -32.70
CA ASN A 376 24.47 12.47 -32.88
C ASN A 376 25.99 12.65 -32.77
N PRO A 377 26.78 12.10 -33.71
CA PRO A 377 28.24 12.09 -33.62
C PRO A 377 28.86 13.49 -33.66
N GLU A 378 28.12 14.50 -34.16
CA GLU A 378 28.57 15.90 -34.07
C GLU A 378 28.52 16.49 -32.65
N LEU A 379 27.77 15.87 -31.73
CA LEU A 379 27.62 16.31 -30.36
C LEU A 379 28.59 15.58 -29.43
N HIS A 380 29.02 16.25 -28.38
CA HIS A 380 29.88 15.63 -27.38
C HIS A 380 29.10 14.63 -26.52
N ASP A 381 29.55 13.38 -26.46
CA ASP A 381 29.00 12.38 -25.54
C ASP A 381 29.41 12.66 -24.07
N PRO A 382 28.47 13.03 -23.19
CA PRO A 382 28.76 13.35 -21.79
C PRO A 382 29.19 12.12 -20.95
N THR A 383 29.11 10.91 -21.51
CA THR A 383 29.54 9.67 -20.86
C THR A 383 31.01 9.33 -21.11
N ILE A 384 31.66 10.05 -22.03
CA ILE A 384 33.07 9.89 -22.37
C ILE A 384 33.89 10.98 -21.64
N PRO A 385 34.86 10.61 -20.78
CA PRO A 385 35.70 11.58 -20.09
C PRO A 385 36.54 12.43 -21.05
N GLN A 386 36.67 13.72 -20.74
CA GLN A 386 37.56 14.65 -21.42
C GLN A 386 38.52 15.32 -20.44
N ASP A 387 39.64 15.82 -20.96
CA ASP A 387 40.65 16.58 -20.22
C ASP A 387 40.52 18.10 -20.41
N THR A 388 39.36 18.57 -20.88
CA THR A 388 39.11 20.00 -21.14
C THR A 388 38.82 20.76 -19.84
N PRO A 389 39.17 22.07 -19.78
CA PRO A 389 38.91 22.92 -18.62
C PRO A 389 37.42 23.05 -18.27
N GLU A 390 36.52 22.82 -19.24
CA GLU A 390 35.06 22.86 -19.09
C GLU A 390 34.51 21.71 -18.22
N VAL A 391 35.21 20.57 -18.14
CA VAL A 391 34.76 19.41 -17.34
C VAL A 391 34.79 19.76 -15.85
N PRO A 392 33.66 19.63 -15.12
CA PRO A 392 33.62 19.89 -13.68
C PRO A 392 34.66 19.08 -12.89
N PRO A 393 35.27 19.66 -11.82
CA PRO A 393 36.32 18.99 -11.06
C PRO A 393 35.93 17.60 -10.53
N LEU A 394 34.68 17.43 -10.10
CA LEU A 394 34.18 16.17 -9.57
C LEU A 394 34.25 15.02 -10.59
N LEU A 395 34.04 15.31 -11.88
CA LEU A 395 34.15 14.34 -12.98
C LEU A 395 35.61 14.03 -13.35
N ARG A 396 36.60 14.74 -12.81
CA ARG A 396 38.02 14.42 -13.04
C ARG A 396 38.56 13.42 -12.02
N LEU A 397 37.90 13.29 -10.87
CA LEU A 397 38.32 12.41 -9.79
C LEU A 397 38.17 10.95 -10.17
N LYS A 398 39.18 10.15 -9.79
CA LYS A 398 39.12 8.69 -9.89
C LYS A 398 38.25 8.12 -8.77
N VAL A 399 37.74 6.89 -8.97
CA VAL A 399 36.85 6.25 -7.98
C VAL A 399 37.54 6.10 -6.61
N GLY A 400 38.83 5.74 -6.62
CA GLY A 400 39.67 5.63 -5.42
C GLY A 400 39.94 6.95 -4.70
N GLU A 401 39.64 8.11 -5.30
CA GLU A 401 39.76 9.44 -4.66
C GLU A 401 38.39 9.95 -4.20
N LEU A 402 37.35 9.71 -5.00
CA LEU A 402 36.00 10.16 -4.72
C LEU A 402 35.39 9.46 -3.49
N LEU A 403 35.46 8.13 -3.42
CA LEU A 403 34.79 7.40 -2.35
C LEU A 403 35.37 7.69 -0.96
N PRO A 404 36.70 7.77 -0.76
CA PRO A 404 37.26 8.20 0.53
C PRO A 404 36.86 9.63 0.90
N ARG A 405 36.72 10.53 -0.08
CA ARG A 405 36.21 11.90 0.16
C ARG A 405 34.78 11.86 0.70
N LEU A 406 33.89 11.08 0.08
CA LEU A 406 32.50 10.94 0.50
C LEU A 406 32.36 10.23 1.85
N ALA A 407 33.20 9.23 2.12
CA ALA A 407 33.18 8.48 3.37
C ALA A 407 33.53 9.34 4.60
N LYS A 408 34.21 10.48 4.40
CA LYS A 408 34.51 11.45 5.47
C LYS A 408 33.28 12.24 5.94
N PHE A 409 32.24 12.38 5.11
CA PHE A 409 31.04 13.11 5.49
C PHE A 409 30.23 12.38 6.56
N HIS A 410 30.16 11.04 6.47
CA HIS A 410 29.48 10.25 7.50
C HIS A 410 30.01 8.82 7.57
N SER A 411 30.25 8.33 8.79
CA SER A 411 30.86 7.02 9.05
C SER A 411 29.99 5.83 8.60
N SER A 412 28.68 6.01 8.56
CA SER A 412 27.72 4.99 8.11
C SER A 412 27.41 5.06 6.60
N SER A 413 28.21 5.77 5.81
CA SER A 413 27.99 5.87 4.36
C SER A 413 28.02 4.48 3.72
N HIS A 414 27.05 4.24 2.83
CA HIS A 414 27.01 3.06 1.98
C HIS A 414 27.22 3.50 0.52
N PHE A 415 27.96 2.68 -0.22
CA PHE A 415 28.30 2.93 -1.61
C PHE A 415 27.87 1.72 -2.42
N THR A 416 26.88 1.91 -3.29
CA THR A 416 26.42 0.86 -4.19
C THR A 416 27.03 1.08 -5.57
N LEU A 417 27.85 0.13 -6.03
CA LEU A 417 28.36 0.15 -7.39
C LEU A 417 27.23 -0.22 -8.36
N ASN A 418 26.92 0.69 -9.28
CA ASN A 418 26.02 0.39 -10.39
C ASN A 418 26.81 -0.35 -11.47
N LEU A 419 26.36 -1.55 -11.82
CA LEU A 419 27.05 -2.38 -12.80
C LEU A 419 26.69 -2.05 -14.26
N SER A 420 25.70 -1.18 -14.50
CA SER A 420 25.37 -0.66 -15.83
C SER A 420 26.65 -0.23 -16.58
N ASN A 421 26.84 -0.76 -17.79
CA ASN A 421 28.01 -0.45 -18.64
C ASN A 421 29.39 -0.88 -18.07
N LEU A 422 29.43 -1.80 -17.11
CA LEU A 422 30.65 -2.40 -16.57
C LEU A 422 30.80 -3.87 -16.99
N SER A 423 32.02 -4.26 -17.38
CA SER A 423 32.40 -5.66 -17.54
C SER A 423 32.73 -6.30 -16.18
N THR A 424 32.86 -7.62 -16.15
CA THR A 424 33.33 -8.33 -14.95
C THR A 424 34.75 -7.92 -14.55
N ALA A 425 35.62 -7.64 -15.53
CA ALA A 425 36.96 -7.10 -15.30
C ALA A 425 36.92 -5.67 -14.75
N ASP A 426 35.97 -4.83 -15.18
CA ASP A 426 35.78 -3.48 -14.62
C ASP A 426 35.37 -3.57 -13.15
N ALA A 427 34.37 -4.41 -12.84
CA ALA A 427 33.90 -4.60 -11.48
C ALA A 427 35.01 -5.11 -10.56
N LEU A 428 35.80 -6.12 -10.99
CA LEU A 428 36.93 -6.63 -10.21
C LEU A 428 37.96 -5.54 -9.90
N GLU A 429 38.37 -4.77 -10.91
CA GLU A 429 39.35 -3.70 -10.77
C GLU A 429 38.86 -2.59 -9.84
N ILE A 430 37.60 -2.16 -10.01
CA ILE A 430 36.99 -1.12 -9.17
C ILE A 430 36.88 -1.58 -7.71
N LEU A 431 36.43 -2.82 -7.47
CA LEU A 431 36.31 -3.37 -6.12
C LEU A 431 37.65 -3.45 -5.39
N TYR A 432 38.73 -3.74 -6.12
CA TYR A 432 40.10 -3.75 -5.58
C TYR A 432 40.61 -2.34 -5.32
N ASP A 433 40.54 -1.45 -6.32
CA ASP A 433 41.04 -0.07 -6.24
C ASP A 433 40.34 0.74 -5.14
N CYS A 434 39.08 0.42 -4.83
CA CYS A 434 38.30 1.08 -3.78
C CYS A 434 38.59 0.54 -2.36
N GLN A 435 39.44 -0.47 -2.19
CA GLN A 435 39.94 -0.95 -0.90
C GLN A 435 38.85 -1.19 0.18
N GLY A 436 37.68 -1.69 -0.21
CA GLY A 436 36.56 -1.97 0.70
C GLY A 436 35.59 -0.80 0.95
N HIS A 437 35.76 0.34 0.28
CA HIS A 437 34.80 1.44 0.36
C HIS A 437 33.44 1.10 -0.29
N ILE A 438 33.41 0.25 -1.31
CA ILE A 438 32.15 -0.19 -1.92
C ILE A 438 31.45 -1.16 -0.97
N SER A 439 30.31 -0.78 -0.43
CA SER A 439 29.57 -1.62 0.53
C SER A 439 28.58 -2.56 -0.16
N ASN A 440 28.10 -2.20 -1.35
CA ASN A 440 27.07 -2.93 -2.05
C ASN A 440 27.29 -2.94 -3.57
N ILE A 441 26.70 -3.94 -4.25
CA ILE A 441 26.62 -3.99 -5.71
C ILE A 441 25.15 -4.04 -6.13
N GLU A 442 24.76 -3.25 -7.13
CA GLU A 442 23.46 -3.39 -7.80
C GLU A 442 23.50 -4.60 -8.74
N LEU A 443 23.29 -5.77 -8.15
CA LEU A 443 23.54 -7.06 -8.80
C LEU A 443 22.49 -7.39 -9.87
N TYR A 444 21.26 -6.88 -9.70
CA TYR A 444 20.18 -7.05 -10.67
C TYR A 444 19.33 -5.79 -10.79
N ASN A 445 19.32 -5.18 -11.97
CA ASN A 445 18.43 -4.07 -12.31
C ASN A 445 17.44 -4.52 -13.39
N LEU A 446 16.12 -4.43 -13.12
CA LEU A 446 15.09 -4.90 -14.05
C LEU A 446 15.12 -4.18 -15.40
N LYS A 447 15.47 -2.88 -15.41
CA LYS A 447 15.57 -2.09 -16.62
C LYS A 447 16.78 -2.52 -17.46
N ASP A 448 17.94 -2.69 -16.84
CA ASP A 448 19.15 -3.08 -17.58
C ASP A 448 19.06 -4.51 -18.11
N ALA A 449 18.46 -5.41 -17.31
CA ALA A 449 18.17 -6.78 -17.73
C ALA A 449 17.22 -6.84 -18.93
N SER A 450 16.29 -5.89 -19.09
CA SER A 450 15.39 -5.81 -20.25
C SER A 450 16.03 -5.19 -21.50
N ARG A 451 17.09 -4.39 -21.34
CA ARG A 451 17.68 -3.59 -22.43
C ARG A 451 19.01 -4.12 -22.96
N GLY A 452 19.59 -5.14 -22.32
CA GLY A 452 20.90 -5.68 -22.71
C GLY A 452 22.06 -4.67 -22.59
N LYS A 453 21.92 -3.61 -21.76
CA LYS A 453 22.94 -2.55 -21.64
C LYS A 453 24.11 -2.98 -20.74
N TRP A 454 25.06 -3.72 -21.32
CA TRP A 454 26.30 -4.12 -20.67
C TRP A 454 27.48 -3.82 -21.59
N SER A 455 28.67 -3.60 -21.00
CA SER A 455 29.81 -2.96 -21.68
C SER A 455 30.11 -3.62 -23.02
N MET A 456 30.04 -2.84 -24.09
CA MET A 456 30.51 -3.27 -25.40
C MET A 456 32.03 -3.01 -25.52
N PRO A 457 32.77 -3.80 -26.34
CA PRO A 457 34.16 -3.51 -26.68
C PRO A 457 34.32 -2.11 -27.28
N VAL A 458 35.46 -1.46 -27.08
CA VAL A 458 35.69 -0.08 -27.58
C VAL A 458 35.64 -0.05 -29.11
N SER A 459 35.99 -1.14 -29.78
CA SER A 459 35.87 -1.34 -31.24
C SER A 459 34.45 -1.38 -31.81
N SER A 460 33.42 -1.43 -30.96
CA SER A 460 32.01 -1.40 -31.39
C SER A 460 31.39 -0.01 -31.37
N GLN A 461 32.20 1.04 -31.52
CA GLN A 461 31.79 2.45 -31.68
C GLN A 461 30.71 2.70 -32.74
N LEU A 462 30.48 1.75 -33.66
CA LEU A 462 29.39 1.80 -34.66
C LEU A 462 28.03 1.25 -34.17
N VAL A 463 27.93 0.64 -32.98
CA VAL A 463 26.70 0.00 -32.50
C VAL A 463 26.14 0.74 -31.29
N CYS A 464 24.95 1.31 -31.45
CA CYS A 464 24.30 2.06 -30.39
C CYS A 464 23.79 1.13 -29.25
N PRO A 465 23.86 1.56 -27.97
CA PRO A 465 23.29 0.82 -26.84
C PRO A 465 21.78 0.52 -27.02
N GLY A 466 21.47 -0.72 -27.39
CA GLY A 466 20.12 -1.18 -27.73
C GLY A 466 20.04 -1.97 -29.04
N ASP A 467 21.06 -1.86 -29.90
CA ASP A 467 21.14 -2.61 -31.18
C ASP A 467 21.81 -3.99 -31.01
N ALA A 468 22.55 -4.21 -29.91
CA ALA A 468 23.28 -5.44 -29.59
C ALA A 468 22.65 -6.24 -28.43
N VAL A 469 21.33 -6.39 -28.40
CA VAL A 469 20.63 -7.14 -27.33
C VAL A 469 21.03 -8.63 -27.30
N ASP A 470 21.54 -9.16 -28.41
CA ASP A 470 21.78 -10.60 -28.59
C ASP A 470 23.23 -11.07 -28.37
N ALA A 471 24.20 -10.17 -28.15
CA ALA A 471 25.63 -10.57 -28.13
C ALA A 471 26.12 -11.10 -26.76
N ILE A 472 25.59 -10.62 -25.63
CA ILE A 472 26.04 -11.02 -24.29
C ILE A 472 24.83 -11.21 -23.37
N SER A 473 24.58 -12.44 -22.92
CA SER A 473 23.52 -12.74 -21.95
C SER A 473 23.78 -12.01 -20.62
N PRO A 474 22.93 -11.06 -20.19
CA PRO A 474 23.12 -10.29 -18.94
C PRO A 474 23.25 -11.18 -17.70
N GLU A 475 22.59 -12.33 -17.73
CA GLU A 475 22.56 -13.31 -16.66
C GLU A 475 23.95 -13.92 -16.40
N ARG A 476 24.80 -14.04 -17.45
CA ARG A 476 26.15 -14.59 -17.33
C ARG A 476 27.09 -13.63 -16.59
N THR A 477 27.06 -12.34 -16.96
CA THR A 477 27.88 -11.28 -16.32
C THR A 477 27.47 -11.10 -14.85
N CYS A 478 26.17 -11.00 -14.58
CA CYS A 478 25.66 -10.93 -13.21
C CYS A 478 26.08 -12.15 -12.36
N ALA A 479 26.08 -13.36 -12.94
CA ALA A 479 26.48 -14.57 -12.23
C ALA A 479 27.97 -14.60 -11.88
N GLN A 480 28.84 -14.18 -12.81
CA GLN A 480 30.28 -14.11 -12.55
C GLN A 480 30.59 -13.09 -11.45
N ILE A 481 29.90 -11.93 -11.45
CA ILE A 481 30.05 -10.92 -10.39
C ILE A 481 29.47 -11.44 -9.06
N ALA A 482 28.36 -12.17 -9.09
CA ALA A 482 27.80 -12.80 -7.89
C ALA A 482 28.74 -13.86 -7.29
N GLU A 483 29.40 -14.67 -8.11
CA GLU A 483 30.42 -15.63 -7.66
C GLU A 483 31.65 -14.91 -7.06
N LEU A 484 32.11 -13.81 -7.68
CA LEU A 484 33.18 -12.98 -7.13
C LEU A 484 32.79 -12.39 -5.76
N GLN A 485 31.59 -11.81 -5.67
CA GLN A 485 31.05 -11.26 -4.42
C GLN A 485 30.96 -12.34 -3.33
N LYS A 486 30.40 -13.51 -3.66
CA LYS A 486 30.30 -14.63 -2.73
C LYS A 486 31.68 -15.06 -2.24
N ALA A 487 32.65 -15.18 -3.15
CA ALA A 487 34.00 -15.58 -2.81
C ALA A 487 34.75 -14.54 -1.97
N LEU A 488 34.43 -13.24 -2.11
CA LEU A 488 34.95 -12.17 -1.24
C LEU A 488 34.33 -12.20 0.16
N ASN A 489 33.07 -12.61 0.27
CA ASN A 489 32.33 -12.65 1.53
C ASN A 489 32.63 -13.92 2.35
N GLU A 490 32.98 -15.02 1.68
CA GLU A 490 33.44 -16.24 2.33
C GLU A 490 34.91 -16.09 2.76
N ASP A 491 35.29 -16.55 3.96
CA ASP A 491 36.70 -16.58 4.41
C ASP A 491 37.50 -17.70 3.71
N ASN A 492 37.35 -17.81 2.38
CA ASN A 492 37.89 -18.87 1.52
C ASN A 492 38.67 -18.28 0.33
N VAL A 493 39.97 -18.09 0.54
CA VAL A 493 40.90 -17.55 -0.47
C VAL A 493 40.98 -18.42 -1.72
N ILE A 494 40.73 -19.74 -1.63
CA ILE A 494 40.74 -20.64 -2.79
C ILE A 494 39.57 -20.33 -3.72
N ALA A 495 38.38 -20.11 -3.16
CA ALA A 495 37.20 -19.70 -3.93
C ALA A 495 37.44 -18.34 -4.60
N LEU A 496 38.03 -17.39 -3.87
CA LEU A 496 38.36 -16.07 -4.41
C LEU A 496 39.37 -16.15 -5.55
N LYS A 497 40.43 -16.97 -5.39
CA LYS A 497 41.43 -17.20 -6.43
C LYS A 497 40.79 -17.78 -7.69
N ARG A 498 39.87 -18.74 -7.54
CA ARG A 498 39.13 -19.34 -8.65
C ARG A 498 38.26 -18.30 -9.37
N ALA A 499 37.52 -17.48 -8.63
CA ALA A 499 36.67 -16.44 -9.20
C ALA A 499 37.49 -15.40 -9.99
N ILE A 500 38.59 -14.90 -9.41
CA ILE A 500 39.50 -13.96 -10.08
C ILE A 500 40.10 -14.57 -11.35
N ARG A 501 40.59 -15.83 -11.28
CA ARG A 501 41.12 -16.53 -12.47
C ARG A 501 40.08 -16.70 -13.57
N ALA A 502 38.81 -16.93 -13.22
CA ALA A 502 37.74 -17.02 -14.20
C ALA A 502 37.48 -15.68 -14.91
N VAL A 503 37.56 -14.55 -14.18
CA VAL A 503 37.47 -13.21 -14.78
C VAL A 503 38.66 -12.95 -15.70
N ILE A 504 39.89 -13.26 -15.26
CA ILE A 504 41.11 -13.10 -16.07
C ILE A 504 41.05 -13.96 -17.34
N TRP A 505 40.58 -15.20 -17.22
CA TRP A 505 40.45 -16.11 -18.36
C TRP A 505 39.44 -15.59 -19.38
N SER A 506 38.26 -15.16 -18.93
CA SER A 506 37.26 -14.54 -19.80
C SER A 506 37.80 -13.29 -20.51
N PHE A 507 38.55 -12.46 -19.79
CA PHE A 507 39.18 -11.26 -20.36
C PHE A 507 40.27 -11.61 -21.39
N GLU A 508 41.03 -12.68 -21.16
CA GLU A 508 42.06 -13.15 -22.09
C GLU A 508 41.45 -13.75 -23.35
N GLU A 509 40.34 -14.47 -23.25
CA GLU A 509 39.56 -14.94 -24.41
C GLU A 509 39.13 -13.76 -25.30
N ASP A 510 38.58 -12.71 -24.70
CA ASP A 510 38.17 -11.49 -25.42
C ASP A 510 39.37 -10.80 -26.09
N ARG A 511 40.51 -10.72 -25.38
CA ARG A 511 41.75 -10.14 -25.91
C ARG A 511 42.28 -10.92 -27.11
N LEU A 512 42.31 -12.25 -27.02
CA LEU A 512 42.76 -13.14 -28.11
C LEU A 512 41.81 -13.07 -29.32
N ALA A 513 40.50 -12.94 -29.09
CA ALA A 513 39.53 -12.71 -30.15
C ALA A 513 39.77 -11.38 -30.88
N LEU A 514 40.09 -10.31 -30.14
CA LEU A 514 40.47 -9.02 -30.71
C LEU A 514 41.79 -9.10 -31.50
N GLU A 515 42.80 -9.78 -30.96
CA GLU A 515 44.10 -10.02 -31.63
C GLU A 515 43.91 -10.73 -32.98
N ASN A 516 43.07 -11.77 -33.01
CA ASN A 516 42.68 -12.43 -34.26
C ASN A 516 41.96 -11.47 -35.21
N THR A 517 41.06 -10.62 -34.71
CA THR A 517 40.33 -9.63 -35.52
C THR A 517 41.27 -8.59 -36.13
N VAL A 518 42.26 -8.10 -35.36
CA VAL A 518 43.34 -7.22 -35.84
C VAL A 518 44.10 -7.89 -36.99
N ALA A 519 44.52 -9.15 -36.82
CA ALA A 519 45.23 -9.90 -37.85
C ALA A 519 44.41 -10.05 -39.15
N HIS A 520 43.10 -10.28 -39.04
CA HIS A 520 42.20 -10.34 -40.21
C HIS A 520 41.98 -8.96 -40.86
N SER A 521 41.93 -7.88 -40.08
CA SER A 521 41.75 -6.51 -40.58
C SER A 521 42.98 -6.00 -41.36
N ARG A 522 44.19 -6.36 -40.92
CA ARG A 522 45.46 -6.09 -41.62
C ARG A 522 45.46 -6.69 -43.02
N ASN A 523 44.87 -7.86 -43.20
CA ASN A 523 44.79 -8.54 -44.50
C ASN A 523 43.77 -7.90 -45.48
N LYS A 524 42.89 -7.01 -45.02
CA LYS A 524 41.82 -6.38 -45.83
C LYS A 524 42.09 -4.91 -46.23
N ASN A 525 43.30 -4.38 -46.02
CA ASN A 525 43.70 -3.01 -46.37
C ASN A 525 42.82 -1.88 -45.77
N ALA A 526 42.21 -2.09 -44.60
CA ALA A 526 41.49 -1.05 -43.86
C ALA A 526 42.41 -0.41 -42.79
N LEU A 527 43.36 0.44 -43.21
CA LEU A 527 44.44 0.95 -42.36
C LEU A 527 43.97 1.71 -41.10
N SER A 528 42.94 2.55 -41.21
CA SER A 528 42.46 3.36 -40.08
C SER A 528 41.85 2.52 -38.96
N HIS A 529 40.98 1.57 -39.31
CA HIS A 529 40.32 0.69 -38.37
C HIS A 529 41.30 -0.29 -37.71
N ALA A 530 42.28 -0.81 -38.45
CA ALA A 530 43.34 -1.66 -37.89
C ALA A 530 44.15 -0.92 -36.82
N THR A 531 44.44 0.37 -37.02
CA THR A 531 45.21 1.19 -36.06
C THR A 531 44.45 1.44 -34.76
N GLU A 532 43.12 1.61 -34.81
CA GLU A 532 42.27 1.73 -33.62
C GLU A 532 42.21 0.42 -32.84
N LEU A 533 42.05 -0.72 -33.54
CA LEU A 533 42.03 -2.04 -32.92
C LEU A 533 43.39 -2.39 -32.27
N GLU A 534 44.50 -1.98 -32.87
CA GLU A 534 45.85 -2.15 -32.30
C GLU A 534 46.04 -1.35 -31.00
N ARG A 535 45.52 -0.10 -30.95
CA ARG A 535 45.51 0.68 -29.71
C ARG A 535 44.68 0.00 -28.62
N GLU A 536 43.52 -0.55 -28.99
CA GLU A 536 42.67 -1.28 -28.04
C GLU A 536 43.40 -2.52 -27.49
N LEU A 537 44.08 -3.28 -28.34
CA LEU A 537 44.86 -4.45 -27.94
C LEU A 537 45.97 -4.09 -26.94
N LEU A 538 46.72 -3.01 -27.19
CA LEU A 538 47.77 -2.53 -26.28
C LEU A 538 47.20 -2.12 -24.91
N LEU A 539 46.04 -1.46 -24.89
CA LEU A 539 45.33 -1.13 -23.65
C LEU A 539 44.85 -2.38 -22.91
N MET A 540 44.42 -3.42 -23.62
CA MET A 540 44.04 -4.71 -23.03
C MET A 540 45.24 -5.46 -22.44
N GLU A 541 46.42 -5.40 -23.07
CA GLU A 541 47.66 -5.98 -22.53
C GLU A 541 48.08 -5.31 -21.22
N ALA A 542 48.10 -3.98 -21.18
CA ALA A 542 48.38 -3.23 -19.95
C ALA A 542 47.37 -3.59 -18.84
N ARG A 543 46.10 -3.81 -19.22
CA ARG A 543 45.05 -4.20 -18.29
C ARG A 543 45.21 -5.63 -17.77
N LYS A 544 45.63 -6.57 -18.60
CA LYS A 544 45.93 -7.96 -18.19
C LYS A 544 46.93 -7.98 -17.04
N ASN A 545 48.01 -7.21 -17.15
CA ASN A 545 49.03 -7.11 -16.10
C ASN A 545 48.41 -6.62 -14.78
N LYS A 546 47.58 -5.57 -14.82
CA LYS A 546 46.87 -5.11 -13.62
C LYS A 546 45.96 -6.18 -13.00
N LEU A 547 45.25 -6.97 -13.82
CA LEU A 547 44.40 -8.05 -13.28
C LEU A 547 45.24 -9.18 -12.65
N LEU A 548 46.41 -9.48 -13.20
CA LEU A 548 47.37 -10.41 -12.59
C LEU A 548 47.94 -9.85 -11.28
N ASP A 549 48.21 -8.55 -11.21
CA ASP A 549 48.65 -7.88 -9.97
C ASP A 549 47.60 -8.00 -8.86
N ILE A 550 46.30 -7.89 -9.19
CA ILE A 550 45.20 -8.13 -8.24
C ILE A 550 45.22 -9.59 -7.75
N LEU A 551 45.46 -10.54 -8.66
CA LEU A 551 45.57 -11.97 -8.31
C LEU A 551 46.79 -12.25 -7.41
N PHE A 552 47.93 -11.60 -7.64
CA PHE A 552 49.11 -11.70 -6.76
C PHE A 552 48.85 -11.08 -5.39
N ASN A 553 48.06 -10.00 -5.32
CA ASN A 553 47.68 -9.31 -4.09
C ASN A 553 46.33 -9.78 -3.51
N ILE A 554 45.96 -11.04 -3.74
CA ILE A 554 44.67 -11.60 -3.33
C ILE A 554 44.41 -11.51 -1.81
N GLU A 555 45.44 -11.61 -0.98
CA GLU A 555 45.30 -11.50 0.47
C GLU A 555 44.88 -10.09 0.90
N ALA A 556 45.46 -9.06 0.28
CA ALA A 556 45.07 -7.67 0.51
C ALA A 556 43.62 -7.44 0.07
N PHE A 557 43.25 -7.97 -1.09
CA PHE A 557 41.88 -7.86 -1.60
C PHE A 557 40.86 -8.52 -0.67
N HIS A 558 41.18 -9.73 -0.19
CA HIS A 558 40.36 -10.46 0.79
C HIS A 558 40.19 -9.67 2.09
N LYS A 559 41.29 -9.10 2.60
CA LYS A 559 41.29 -8.32 3.85
C LYS A 559 40.37 -7.10 3.79
N TYR A 560 40.18 -6.49 2.63
CA TYR A 560 39.29 -5.33 2.45
C TYR A 560 37.83 -5.66 2.80
N TYR A 561 37.35 -6.88 2.50
CA TYR A 561 35.95 -7.29 2.71
C TYR A 561 35.75 -8.26 3.88
N LYS A 562 36.83 -8.76 4.48
CA LYS A 562 36.77 -9.70 5.62
C LYS A 562 35.93 -9.20 6.81
N LYS A 563 35.96 -7.89 7.11
CA LYS A 563 35.20 -7.31 8.25
C LYS A 563 33.81 -6.82 7.86
N ARG A 564 33.63 -6.37 6.62
CA ARG A 564 32.38 -5.82 6.12
C ARG A 564 32.05 -6.51 4.80
N PRO A 565 31.14 -7.50 4.80
CA PRO A 565 30.80 -8.23 3.59
C PRO A 565 30.16 -7.29 2.58
N LEU A 566 30.46 -7.55 1.30
CA LEU A 566 29.90 -6.86 0.16
C LEU A 566 28.44 -7.28 -0.02
N GLY A 567 27.50 -6.37 0.17
CA GLY A 567 26.07 -6.65 0.08
C GLY A 567 25.51 -6.54 -1.34
N SER A 568 24.26 -6.96 -1.53
CA SER A 568 23.58 -6.92 -2.84
C SER A 568 22.38 -5.96 -2.81
N ARG A 569 22.14 -5.26 -3.92
CA ARG A 569 20.94 -4.46 -4.17
C ARG A 569 20.23 -4.94 -5.42
N ILE A 570 18.91 -4.80 -5.43
CA ILE A 570 18.03 -5.08 -6.56
C ILE A 570 17.19 -3.83 -6.80
N GLY A 571 17.28 -3.31 -8.01
CA GLY A 571 16.56 -2.12 -8.44
C GLY A 571 15.59 -2.43 -9.57
N SER A 572 14.49 -1.69 -9.64
CA SER A 572 13.67 -1.68 -10.87
C SER A 572 14.17 -0.67 -11.91
N GLY A 573 14.86 0.38 -11.46
CA GLY A 573 15.15 1.56 -12.29
C GLY A 573 13.87 2.28 -12.75
N SER A 574 12.73 2.00 -12.11
CA SER A 574 11.42 2.45 -12.57
C SER A 574 11.30 3.96 -12.47
N THR A 575 10.95 4.57 -13.60
CA THR A 575 10.54 5.98 -13.69
C THR A 575 9.02 6.13 -13.66
N GLY A 576 8.31 4.99 -13.73
CA GLY A 576 6.89 4.92 -14.04
C GLY A 576 6.55 5.33 -15.47
N GLN A 577 7.52 5.68 -16.32
CA GLN A 577 7.27 6.36 -17.60
C GLN A 577 7.33 5.47 -18.85
N SER A 578 7.87 4.25 -18.77
CA SER A 578 8.12 3.37 -19.91
C SER A 578 7.11 2.23 -20.05
N ARG A 579 6.75 1.91 -21.29
CA ARG A 579 5.78 0.87 -21.68
C ARG A 579 6.32 -0.56 -21.54
N HIS A 580 7.62 -0.74 -21.80
CA HIS A 580 8.28 -2.05 -21.84
C HIS A 580 8.91 -2.46 -20.50
N GLN A 581 8.75 -1.65 -19.45
CA GLN A 581 9.39 -1.87 -18.16
C GLN A 581 8.44 -2.51 -17.13
N TYR A 582 9.02 -3.35 -16.28
CA TYR A 582 8.34 -3.85 -15.09
C TYR A 582 7.99 -2.68 -14.16
N GLY A 583 6.78 -2.71 -13.60
CA GLY A 583 6.41 -1.76 -12.57
C GLY A 583 7.31 -1.86 -11.33
N MET A 584 7.57 -0.72 -10.68
CA MET A 584 8.34 -0.62 -9.42
C MET A 584 7.96 -1.69 -8.38
N GLY A 585 8.98 -2.21 -7.68
CA GLY A 585 8.88 -3.07 -6.51
C GLY A 585 9.01 -4.58 -6.78
N VAL A 586 9.72 -5.27 -5.89
CA VAL A 586 9.81 -6.73 -5.80
C VAL A 586 9.43 -7.21 -4.41
N VAL A 587 9.07 -8.48 -4.27
CA VAL A 587 8.72 -9.09 -2.98
C VAL A 587 9.24 -10.52 -2.86
N VAL A 588 9.64 -10.90 -1.65
CA VAL A 588 10.03 -12.27 -1.33
C VAL A 588 8.79 -13.11 -1.00
N LEU A 589 8.57 -14.18 -1.76
CA LEU A 589 7.33 -14.98 -1.73
C LEU A 589 6.99 -15.53 -0.34
N GLU A 590 7.97 -16.03 0.40
CA GLU A 590 7.79 -16.68 1.71
C GLU A 590 7.22 -15.72 2.76
N THR A 591 7.39 -14.40 2.56
CA THR A 591 6.87 -13.37 3.46
C THR A 591 5.41 -13.02 3.20
N LEU A 592 4.83 -13.50 2.10
CA LEU A 592 3.43 -13.25 1.74
C LEU A 592 2.49 -14.29 2.34
N PRO A 593 1.19 -13.98 2.52
CA PRO A 593 0.18 -14.97 2.84
C PRO A 593 0.15 -16.12 1.81
N LYS A 594 -0.09 -17.36 2.26
CA LYS A 594 -0.11 -18.56 1.41
C LYS A 594 -0.99 -18.43 0.15
N ARG A 595 -2.07 -17.66 0.22
CA ARG A 595 -2.95 -17.39 -0.93
C ARG A 595 -2.25 -16.50 -1.96
N ALA A 596 -1.62 -15.42 -1.52
CA ALA A 596 -0.87 -14.51 -2.40
C ALA A 596 0.33 -15.23 -3.04
N GLN A 597 1.00 -16.14 -2.31
CA GLN A 597 2.05 -17.00 -2.88
C GLN A 597 1.54 -17.83 -4.06
N LYS A 598 0.40 -18.52 -3.91
CA LYS A 598 -0.22 -19.30 -4.99
C LYS A 598 -0.58 -18.43 -6.19
N ILE A 599 -1.16 -17.24 -5.96
CA ILE A 599 -1.51 -16.30 -7.02
C ILE A 599 -0.27 -15.83 -7.78
N ALA A 600 0.79 -15.44 -7.06
CA ALA A 600 2.04 -14.98 -7.64
C ALA A 600 2.72 -16.07 -8.50
N LEU A 601 2.73 -17.32 -8.04
CA LEU A 601 3.29 -18.45 -8.77
C LEU A 601 2.46 -18.80 -10.02
N ASN A 602 1.12 -18.79 -9.93
CA ASN A 602 0.23 -19.12 -11.04
C ASN A 602 0.18 -18.03 -12.13
N GLN A 603 0.32 -16.76 -11.76
CA GLN A 603 0.30 -15.62 -12.70
C GLN A 603 1.68 -15.33 -13.34
N SER A 604 2.70 -16.17 -13.06
CA SER A 604 4.07 -15.99 -13.53
C SER A 604 4.26 -16.08 -15.06
N GLN A 605 3.24 -16.54 -15.80
CA GLN A 605 3.32 -16.71 -17.26
C GLN A 605 2.78 -15.54 -18.08
N ARG A 606 2.00 -14.60 -17.51
CA ARG A 606 1.38 -13.50 -18.29
C ARG A 606 1.61 -12.10 -17.76
N GLN A 607 1.89 -11.92 -16.47
CA GLN A 607 1.97 -10.57 -15.89
C GLN A 607 3.12 -10.36 -14.90
N ARG A 608 3.50 -11.31 -14.03
CA ARG A 608 4.61 -11.13 -13.08
C ARG A 608 5.81 -12.00 -13.42
N LYS A 609 7.04 -11.48 -13.24
CA LYS A 609 8.26 -12.25 -13.47
C LYS A 609 8.79 -12.77 -12.14
N GLN A 610 9.04 -14.08 -12.08
CA GLN A 610 9.85 -14.68 -11.02
C GLN A 610 11.32 -14.50 -11.40
N LEU A 611 12.06 -13.77 -10.58
CA LEU A 611 13.44 -13.41 -10.88
C LEU A 611 14.37 -14.60 -10.64
N PRO A 612 15.51 -14.69 -11.34
CA PRO A 612 16.54 -15.70 -11.10
C PRO A 612 17.37 -15.39 -9.84
N VAL A 613 16.69 -14.94 -8.78
CA VAL A 613 17.29 -14.37 -7.59
C VAL A 613 16.59 -14.91 -6.35
N THR A 614 17.37 -15.38 -5.39
CA THR A 614 16.89 -15.93 -4.12
C THR A 614 17.34 -15.06 -2.96
N ALA A 615 16.39 -14.56 -2.17
CA ALA A 615 16.65 -13.94 -0.88
C ALA A 615 16.76 -15.01 0.20
N ARG A 616 17.90 -15.07 0.89
CA ARG A 616 18.06 -15.84 2.14
C ARG A 616 17.66 -14.98 3.32
N MET A 617 16.91 -15.57 4.24
CA MET A 617 16.25 -14.82 5.28
C MET A 617 16.26 -15.57 6.61
N THR A 618 16.37 -14.80 7.68
CA THR A 618 16.19 -15.26 9.04
C THR A 618 14.85 -14.79 9.59
N VAL A 619 14.20 -15.64 10.38
CA VAL A 619 12.92 -15.35 11.02
C VAL A 619 13.12 -15.25 12.53
N HIS A 620 12.76 -14.11 13.09
CA HIS A 620 12.64 -13.96 14.53
C HIS A 620 11.17 -14.03 14.93
N PHE A 621 10.90 -14.81 15.99
CA PHE A 621 9.58 -14.92 16.59
C PHE A 621 9.60 -14.27 17.96
N ARG A 622 8.73 -13.29 18.16
CA ARG A 622 8.55 -12.63 19.45
C ARG A 622 7.19 -12.99 20.01
N THR A 623 7.17 -13.68 21.13
CA THR A 623 5.92 -14.02 21.81
C THR A 623 5.64 -12.98 22.89
N ARG A 624 4.55 -12.22 22.74
CA ARG A 624 4.02 -11.35 23.78
C ARG A 624 2.86 -12.06 24.46
N CYS A 625 2.98 -12.33 25.74
CA CYS A 625 1.87 -12.80 26.57
C CYS A 625 1.33 -11.61 27.38
N HIS A 626 0.03 -11.57 27.62
CA HIS A 626 -0.54 -10.65 28.61
C HIS A 626 0.12 -10.87 29.97
N ALA A 627 0.32 -9.79 30.74
CA ALA A 627 0.77 -9.91 32.12
C ALA A 627 -0.25 -10.77 32.90
N LYS A 628 0.24 -11.72 33.73
CA LYS A 628 -0.59 -12.72 34.43
C LYS A 628 -1.78 -12.13 35.23
N ASN A 629 -1.71 -10.85 35.60
CA ASN A 629 -2.74 -10.16 36.38
C ASN A 629 -3.99 -9.75 35.57
N GLU A 630 -3.91 -9.70 34.24
CA GLU A 630 -5.03 -9.33 33.36
C GLU A 630 -5.75 -10.55 32.74
N ASP A 631 -5.24 -11.77 32.96
CA ASP A 631 -5.82 -12.98 32.37
C ASP A 631 -7.18 -13.30 33.02
N THR A 632 -8.20 -13.53 32.19
CA THR A 632 -9.49 -14.06 32.65
C THR A 632 -9.32 -15.46 33.27
N PHE A 633 -10.19 -15.82 34.21
CA PHE A 633 -10.15 -17.11 34.90
C PHE A 633 -10.07 -18.31 33.93
N LEU A 634 -10.82 -18.27 32.83
CA LEU A 634 -10.82 -19.31 31.80
C LEU A 634 -9.48 -19.42 31.07
N LEU A 635 -8.81 -18.30 30.79
CA LEU A 635 -7.49 -18.28 30.14
C LEU A 635 -6.42 -18.88 31.06
N ARG A 636 -6.50 -18.63 32.36
CA ARG A 636 -5.60 -19.26 33.35
C ARG A 636 -5.81 -20.76 33.44
N LEU A 637 -7.06 -21.22 33.34
CA LEU A 637 -7.39 -22.64 33.34
C LEU A 637 -6.90 -23.31 32.05
N ALA A 638 -7.10 -22.66 30.89
CA ALA A 638 -6.66 -23.16 29.59
C ALA A 638 -5.14 -23.32 29.52
N ARG A 639 -4.36 -22.36 30.05
CA ARG A 639 -2.89 -22.47 30.08
C ARG A 639 -2.34 -23.58 30.97
N LYS A 640 -3.17 -24.17 31.85
CA LYS A 640 -2.79 -25.36 32.64
C LYS A 640 -2.93 -26.67 31.88
N ILE A 641 -3.59 -26.66 30.72
CA ILE A 641 -3.74 -27.84 29.86
C ILE A 641 -2.44 -28.00 29.04
N PRO A 642 -1.77 -29.17 29.08
CA PRO A 642 -0.58 -29.43 28.28
C PRO A 642 -0.81 -29.09 26.80
N GLY A 643 0.06 -28.27 26.21
CA GLY A 643 -0.07 -27.79 24.82
C GLY A 643 -0.90 -26.52 24.62
N MET A 644 -1.58 -26.00 25.64
CA MET A 644 -2.30 -24.72 25.62
C MET A 644 -1.60 -23.62 26.44
N GLU A 645 -0.35 -23.83 26.82
CA GLU A 645 0.46 -22.91 27.64
C GLU A 645 0.59 -21.50 27.03
N LEU A 646 0.53 -21.40 25.70
CA LEU A 646 0.59 -20.14 24.94
C LEU A 646 -0.79 -19.54 24.63
N ALA A 647 -1.87 -20.06 25.22
CA ALA A 647 -3.23 -19.56 24.98
C ALA A 647 -3.33 -18.08 25.38
N GLY A 648 -3.69 -17.20 24.44
CA GLY A 648 -3.76 -15.75 24.67
C GLY A 648 -2.42 -15.02 24.54
N CYS A 649 -1.33 -15.71 24.16
CA CYS A 649 -0.10 -15.04 23.74
C CYS A 649 -0.17 -14.70 22.24
N CYS A 650 0.27 -13.50 21.88
CA CYS A 650 0.45 -13.07 20.49
C CYS A 650 1.87 -13.41 20.04
N ARG A 651 2.02 -14.12 18.92
CA ARG A 651 3.32 -14.37 18.30
C ARG A 651 3.50 -13.40 17.14
N GLU A 652 4.38 -12.43 17.33
CA GLU A 652 4.86 -11.53 16.28
C GLU A 652 5.99 -12.23 15.52
N GLN A 653 6.04 -12.01 14.21
CA GLN A 653 7.04 -12.56 13.33
C GLN A 653 7.72 -11.42 12.58
N GLU A 654 9.05 -11.40 12.58
CA GLU A 654 9.85 -10.45 11.83
C GLU A 654 10.83 -11.17 10.92
N TRP A 655 10.97 -10.66 9.71
CA TRP A 655 11.83 -11.20 8.67
C TRP A 655 13.03 -10.28 8.47
N PHE A 656 14.22 -10.88 8.40
CA PHE A 656 15.47 -10.18 8.12
C PHE A 656 16.10 -10.77 6.86
N LEU A 657 16.60 -9.90 5.99
CA LEU A 657 17.30 -10.29 4.76
C LEU A 657 18.78 -10.48 5.07
N ASP A 658 19.27 -11.70 4.90
CA ASP A 658 20.67 -12.06 5.20
C ASP A 658 21.55 -11.87 3.96
N SER A 659 21.12 -12.45 2.84
CA SER A 659 21.84 -12.35 1.55
C SER A 659 20.90 -12.49 0.36
N ILE A 660 21.40 -12.10 -0.81
CA ILE A 660 20.73 -12.27 -2.08
C ILE A 660 21.67 -13.04 -3.00
N ASP A 661 21.22 -14.20 -3.47
CA ASP A 661 21.95 -15.07 -4.38
C ASP A 661 21.33 -15.02 -5.78
N ILE A 662 22.15 -14.99 -6.82
CA ILE A 662 21.69 -15.09 -8.22
C ILE A 662 21.98 -16.47 -8.78
N HIS A 663 21.00 -17.04 -9.49
CA HIS A 663 21.12 -18.34 -10.12
C HIS A 663 20.63 -18.25 -11.57
N PRO A 664 21.54 -18.16 -12.57
CA PRO A 664 21.15 -18.13 -13.98
C PRO A 664 20.25 -19.30 -14.34
N LYS A 665 19.26 -19.07 -15.21
CA LYS A 665 18.33 -20.09 -15.73
C LYS A 665 17.43 -20.78 -14.69
N ARG A 666 17.59 -20.50 -13.38
CA ARG A 666 16.75 -21.05 -12.30
C ARG A 666 15.92 -19.96 -11.66
N ARG A 667 14.61 -20.20 -11.52
CA ARG A 667 13.70 -19.29 -10.82
C ARG A 667 14.00 -19.28 -9.32
N GLY A 668 14.15 -18.08 -8.74
CA GLY A 668 14.34 -17.88 -7.29
C GLY A 668 13.03 -17.53 -6.57
N ASN A 669 13.11 -17.04 -5.33
CA ASN A 669 11.94 -16.75 -4.50
C ASN A 669 11.47 -15.28 -4.53
N ILE A 670 12.09 -14.44 -5.37
CA ILE A 670 11.72 -13.03 -5.56
C ILE A 670 10.81 -12.89 -6.79
N VAL A 671 9.69 -12.17 -6.62
CA VAL A 671 8.72 -11.89 -7.69
C VAL A 671 8.46 -10.39 -7.83
N THR A 672 8.25 -9.91 -9.06
CA THR A 672 7.88 -8.51 -9.31
C THR A 672 6.49 -8.19 -8.78
N LEU A 673 6.32 -7.05 -8.10
CA LEU A 673 5.01 -6.60 -7.61
C LEU A 673 4.13 -6.08 -8.76
N GLY A 674 4.75 -5.35 -9.70
CA GLY A 674 4.13 -4.90 -10.94
C GLY A 674 4.39 -5.85 -12.10
N GLY A 675 3.46 -5.88 -13.06
CA GLY A 675 3.68 -6.50 -14.35
C GLY A 675 4.24 -5.56 -15.41
N VAL A 676 4.55 -6.12 -16.58
CA VAL A 676 4.87 -5.34 -17.78
C VAL A 676 3.57 -4.73 -18.29
N GLN A 677 3.54 -3.41 -18.52
CA GLN A 677 2.38 -2.73 -19.09
C GLN A 677 2.30 -3.02 -20.60
N LEU A 678 1.89 -4.24 -20.97
CA LEU A 678 1.82 -4.67 -22.37
C LEU A 678 0.72 -3.97 -23.21
N GLU A 679 -0.22 -3.25 -22.57
CA GLU A 679 -1.46 -2.78 -23.23
C GLU A 679 -1.55 -1.26 -23.49
N HIS A 680 -0.51 -0.46 -23.22
CA HIS A 680 -0.56 1.00 -23.51
C HIS A 680 0.10 1.33 -24.85
N ASP A 681 -0.68 1.34 -25.93
CA ASP A 681 -0.27 1.94 -27.20
C ASP A 681 -0.57 3.45 -27.24
N ASN A 682 -0.39 4.12 -28.38
CA ASN A 682 -0.75 5.52 -28.55
C ASN A 682 -2.27 5.78 -28.56
N GLY A 683 -3.10 4.75 -28.29
CA GLY A 683 -4.54 4.84 -28.27
C GLY A 683 -5.17 5.03 -29.65
N LEU A 684 -4.38 4.82 -30.73
CA LEU A 684 -4.86 5.01 -32.09
C LEU A 684 -5.70 3.79 -32.50
N ARG A 685 -6.91 4.04 -32.97
CA ARG A 685 -7.89 3.03 -33.38
C ARG A 685 -8.54 3.46 -34.69
N ILE A 686 -8.54 2.57 -35.67
CA ILE A 686 -9.19 2.78 -36.98
C ILE A 686 -10.68 2.45 -36.90
N THR A 687 -11.01 1.32 -36.27
CA THR A 687 -12.38 1.04 -35.91
C THR A 687 -12.67 1.75 -34.61
N LYS A 688 -13.80 2.46 -34.52
CA LYS A 688 -14.48 2.54 -33.23
C LYS A 688 -14.72 1.07 -32.87
N LYS A 689 -13.89 0.49 -32.01
CA LYS A 689 -14.45 -0.39 -31.00
C LYS A 689 -15.52 0.49 -30.38
N SER A 690 -16.78 0.29 -30.79
CA SER A 690 -17.91 0.53 -29.90
C SER A 690 -17.45 -0.14 -28.63
N GLY A 691 -16.93 0.68 -27.70
CA GLY A 691 -16.06 0.22 -26.61
C GLY A 691 -16.76 -0.97 -26.04
N ALA A 692 -16.12 -2.15 -26.13
CA ALA A 692 -16.77 -3.45 -26.12
C ALA A 692 -18.06 -3.34 -25.32
N ALA A 693 -19.20 -3.32 -26.03
CA ALA A 693 -20.50 -3.55 -25.42
C ALA A 693 -20.50 -5.01 -24.97
N GLY A 694 -19.57 -5.36 -24.08
CA GLY A 694 -19.61 -6.54 -23.26
C GLY A 694 -20.74 -6.27 -22.31
N ASP A 695 -21.90 -6.77 -22.70
CA ASP A 695 -23.12 -6.85 -21.91
C ASP A 695 -23.37 -5.62 -21.02
N ASN A 696 -24.03 -4.61 -21.60
CA ASN A 696 -24.68 -3.51 -20.85
C ASN A 696 -25.84 -4.00 -19.94
N HIS A 697 -25.78 -5.24 -19.48
CA HIS A 697 -26.59 -5.73 -18.39
C HIS A 697 -25.88 -5.32 -17.10
N LEU A 698 -26.40 -4.27 -16.46
CA LEU A 698 -26.06 -3.91 -15.09
C LEU A 698 -26.12 -5.17 -14.22
N SER A 699 -24.95 -5.64 -13.78
CA SER A 699 -24.82 -6.85 -12.99
C SER A 699 -25.61 -6.74 -11.70
N LEU A 700 -26.21 -7.85 -11.24
CA LEU A 700 -26.79 -7.97 -9.88
C LEU A 700 -25.80 -7.60 -8.76
N LYS A 701 -24.48 -7.51 -9.07
CA LYS A 701 -23.47 -6.95 -8.18
C LYS A 701 -23.88 -5.57 -7.68
N TYR A 702 -24.28 -4.70 -8.60
CA TYR A 702 -24.59 -3.28 -8.38
C TYR A 702 -26.05 -3.05 -8.03
N LEU A 703 -26.79 -4.04 -7.51
CA LEU A 703 -28.19 -3.84 -7.12
C LEU A 703 -28.28 -3.03 -5.82
N ASN A 704 -29.32 -2.20 -5.68
CA ASN A 704 -29.52 -1.34 -4.51
C ASN A 704 -29.49 -2.19 -3.22
N THR A 705 -28.79 -1.71 -2.18
CA THR A 705 -28.55 -2.49 -0.97
C THR A 705 -29.85 -2.87 -0.26
N GLY A 706 -30.84 -1.97 -0.25
CA GLY A 706 -32.16 -2.23 0.33
C GLY A 706 -32.86 -3.37 -0.40
N LEU A 707 -32.92 -3.31 -1.73
CA LEU A 707 -33.55 -4.31 -2.57
C LEU A 707 -32.83 -5.67 -2.49
N LYS A 708 -31.49 -5.64 -2.44
CA LYS A 708 -30.65 -6.83 -2.25
C LYS A 708 -30.90 -7.49 -0.89
N ASN A 709 -31.09 -6.70 0.17
CA ASN A 709 -31.41 -7.23 1.50
C ASN A 709 -32.80 -7.88 1.53
N VAL A 710 -33.80 -7.26 0.91
CA VAL A 710 -35.15 -7.84 0.78
C VAL A 710 -35.09 -9.17 0.02
N LEU A 711 -34.38 -9.21 -1.11
CA LEU A 711 -34.23 -10.44 -1.91
C LEU A 711 -33.57 -11.57 -1.12
N LYS A 712 -32.52 -11.27 -0.34
CA LYS A 712 -31.88 -12.26 0.54
C LYS A 712 -32.84 -12.83 1.57
N ILE A 713 -33.64 -11.98 2.22
CA ILE A 713 -34.62 -12.41 3.21
C ILE A 713 -35.67 -13.31 2.55
N LEU A 714 -36.17 -12.94 1.37
CA LEU A 714 -37.14 -13.76 0.62
C LEU A 714 -36.56 -15.12 0.21
N VAL A 715 -35.34 -15.16 -0.34
CA VAL A 715 -34.68 -16.40 -0.76
C VAL A 715 -34.43 -17.33 0.43
N GLY A 716 -34.14 -16.79 1.62
CA GLY A 716 -34.05 -17.60 2.84
C GLY A 716 -35.42 -18.04 3.37
N PHE A 717 -36.42 -17.17 3.31
CA PHE A 717 -37.74 -17.42 3.88
C PHE A 717 -38.50 -18.51 3.12
N ILE A 718 -38.39 -18.56 1.78
CA ILE A 718 -39.11 -19.53 0.95
C ILE A 718 -38.82 -20.99 1.37
N PRO A 719 -37.55 -21.47 1.45
CA PRO A 719 -37.25 -22.81 1.92
C PRO A 719 -37.74 -23.09 3.35
N ALA A 720 -37.63 -22.11 4.25
CA ALA A 720 -38.07 -22.26 5.63
C ALA A 720 -39.59 -22.42 5.72
N PHE A 721 -40.33 -21.53 5.05
CA PHE A 721 -41.78 -21.57 4.98
C PHE A 721 -42.29 -22.87 4.35
N LEU A 722 -41.75 -23.27 3.19
CA LEU A 722 -42.12 -24.52 2.52
C LEU A 722 -41.85 -25.74 3.40
N THR A 723 -40.72 -25.77 4.12
CA THR A 723 -40.42 -26.89 5.03
C THR A 723 -41.48 -27.01 6.13
N PHE A 724 -41.83 -25.90 6.80
CA PHE A 724 -42.84 -25.93 7.85
C PHE A 724 -44.25 -26.24 7.32
N ALA A 725 -44.63 -25.62 6.20
CA ALA A 725 -45.95 -25.82 5.57
C ALA A 725 -46.16 -27.27 5.10
N LEU A 726 -45.10 -27.94 4.64
CA LEU A 726 -45.19 -29.31 4.11
C LEU A 726 -44.97 -30.41 5.16
N THR A 727 -44.35 -30.10 6.31
CA THR A 727 -43.96 -31.11 7.31
C THR A 727 -44.77 -31.07 8.61
N LYS A 728 -45.51 -29.99 8.88
CA LYS A 728 -46.22 -29.80 10.16
C LYS A 728 -47.72 -29.87 9.99
N ASP A 729 -48.36 -30.76 10.75
CA ASP A 729 -49.82 -30.89 10.75
C ASP A 729 -50.53 -29.78 11.54
N TRP A 730 -49.81 -29.09 12.44
CA TRP A 730 -50.39 -28.04 13.26
C TRP A 730 -50.33 -26.69 12.55
N TRP A 731 -51.50 -26.08 12.30
CA TRP A 731 -51.65 -24.86 11.50
C TRP A 731 -50.75 -23.69 11.96
N VAL A 732 -50.56 -23.50 13.27
CA VAL A 732 -49.70 -22.45 13.81
C VAL A 732 -48.26 -22.65 13.34
N LEU A 733 -47.75 -23.86 13.48
CA LEU A 733 -46.38 -24.17 13.10
C LEU A 733 -46.21 -24.25 11.58
N ALA A 734 -47.23 -24.69 10.85
CA ALA A 734 -47.22 -24.77 9.39
C ALA A 734 -47.11 -23.38 8.72
N TYR A 735 -47.89 -22.40 9.18
CA TYR A 735 -47.92 -21.06 8.57
C TYR A 735 -46.99 -20.06 9.27
N PHE A 736 -46.82 -20.15 10.59
CA PHE A 736 -45.98 -19.22 11.35
C PHE A 736 -44.60 -19.79 11.72
N GLY A 737 -44.32 -21.08 11.50
CA GLY A 737 -43.03 -21.68 11.86
C GLY A 737 -41.83 -20.96 11.22
N GLY A 738 -41.93 -20.61 9.93
CA GLY A 738 -40.91 -19.82 9.24
C GLY A 738 -40.74 -18.41 9.82
N LEU A 739 -41.86 -17.76 10.19
CA LEU A 739 -41.84 -16.43 10.82
C LEU A 739 -41.23 -16.48 12.22
N ILE A 740 -41.57 -17.48 13.03
CA ILE A 740 -41.01 -17.69 14.38
C ILE A 740 -39.50 -17.92 14.27
N TRP A 741 -39.06 -18.76 13.33
CA TRP A 741 -37.64 -19.03 13.09
C TRP A 741 -36.85 -17.75 12.74
N PHE A 742 -37.41 -16.94 11.84
CA PHE A 742 -36.81 -15.66 11.44
C PHE A 742 -36.84 -14.63 12.58
N ALA A 743 -37.92 -14.60 13.38
CA ALA A 743 -38.04 -13.73 14.53
C ALA A 743 -36.96 -14.05 15.59
N ILE A 744 -36.70 -15.32 15.88
CA ILE A 744 -35.64 -15.73 16.81
C ILE A 744 -34.29 -15.17 16.35
N THR A 745 -33.91 -15.38 15.08
CA THR A 745 -32.63 -14.90 14.55
C THR A 745 -32.57 -13.37 14.43
N GLY A 746 -33.67 -12.71 14.03
CA GLY A 746 -33.77 -11.26 13.95
C GLY A 746 -33.62 -10.58 15.32
N VAL A 747 -34.38 -11.04 16.32
CA VAL A 747 -34.31 -10.55 17.70
C VAL A 747 -32.94 -10.83 18.31
N ARG A 748 -32.33 -11.99 18.04
CA ARG A 748 -30.98 -12.31 18.48
C ARG A 748 -29.94 -11.31 17.97
N ASN A 749 -30.00 -10.93 16.68
CA ASN A 749 -29.06 -9.97 16.09
C ASN A 749 -29.20 -8.58 16.69
N ILE A 750 -30.44 -8.21 16.97
CA ILE A 750 -30.77 -6.99 17.68
C ILE A 750 -30.17 -7.02 19.10
N LEU A 751 -30.47 -8.05 19.90
CA LEU A 751 -29.96 -8.21 21.27
C LEU A 751 -28.42 -8.19 21.33
N GLN A 752 -27.75 -8.85 20.39
CA GLN A 752 -26.30 -8.81 20.25
C GLN A 752 -25.79 -7.37 20.09
N ALA A 753 -26.38 -6.59 19.18
CA ALA A 753 -25.99 -5.20 18.95
C ALA A 753 -26.17 -4.33 20.20
N VAL A 754 -27.23 -4.57 20.99
CA VAL A 754 -27.45 -3.87 22.27
C VAL A 754 -26.41 -4.21 23.31
N LEU A 755 -26.17 -5.51 23.52
CA LEU A 755 -25.24 -6.00 24.54
C LEU A 755 -23.81 -5.54 24.26
N GLY A 756 -23.40 -5.59 22.99
CA GLY A 756 -22.13 -5.05 22.51
C GLY A 756 -22.02 -3.53 22.66
N GLY A 757 -23.11 -2.80 22.41
CA GLY A 757 -23.15 -1.34 22.43
C GLY A 757 -23.26 -0.68 23.82
N GLY A 758 -23.72 -1.38 24.86
CA GLY A 758 -23.92 -0.74 26.16
C GLY A 758 -24.88 -1.45 27.12
N GLY A 759 -25.85 -2.23 26.61
CA GLY A 759 -26.97 -2.71 27.40
C GLY A 759 -28.01 -1.62 27.66
N LEU A 760 -28.72 -1.72 28.80
CA LEU A 760 -29.76 -0.76 29.25
C LEU A 760 -29.17 0.57 29.78
N THR A 761 -27.88 0.60 30.14
CA THR A 761 -27.15 1.81 30.58
C THR A 761 -26.50 2.50 29.38
N ARG A 762 -27.28 2.76 28.33
CA ARG A 762 -26.82 3.37 27.08
C ARG A 762 -26.90 4.89 27.16
N SER A 763 -26.04 5.59 26.43
CA SER A 763 -26.30 6.98 26.07
C SER A 763 -27.64 7.10 25.30
N PRO A 764 -28.55 7.99 25.73
CA PRO A 764 -29.86 8.17 25.11
C PRO A 764 -29.80 8.75 23.69
N LEU A 765 -28.63 9.26 23.26
CA LEU A 765 -28.43 10.00 22.00
C LEU A 765 -28.31 9.11 20.76
N LEU A 766 -28.07 7.83 20.96
CA LEU A 766 -27.74 6.90 19.90
C LEU A 766 -29.04 6.14 19.57
N GLN A 767 -29.53 6.18 18.33
CA GLN A 767 -30.73 5.43 17.94
C GLN A 767 -30.40 3.94 17.83
N TRP A 768 -31.28 3.04 18.24
CA TRP A 768 -30.99 1.59 18.21
C TRP A 768 -30.71 1.08 16.78
N ASN A 769 -31.37 1.70 15.80
CA ASN A 769 -31.19 1.40 14.38
C ASN A 769 -29.77 1.67 13.85
N SER A 770 -28.99 2.56 14.45
CA SER A 770 -27.62 2.84 14.01
C SER A 770 -26.60 1.82 14.51
N LEU A 771 -26.94 1.03 15.54
CA LEU A 771 -26.12 -0.07 16.02
C LEU A 771 -26.36 -1.37 15.21
N ILE A 772 -27.48 -1.44 14.50
CA ILE A 772 -27.89 -2.64 13.76
C ILE A 772 -27.40 -2.56 12.32
N SER A 773 -26.56 -3.52 11.93
CA SER A 773 -26.17 -3.70 10.53
C SER A 773 -27.25 -4.51 9.80
N TRP A 774 -28.19 -3.82 9.14
CA TRP A 774 -29.28 -4.46 8.40
C TRP A 774 -28.82 -5.43 7.30
N SER A 775 -27.65 -5.17 6.70
CA SER A 775 -27.06 -6.09 5.72
C SER A 775 -26.54 -7.38 6.37
N ARG A 776 -26.00 -7.30 7.61
CA ARG A 776 -25.62 -8.49 8.40
C ARG A 776 -26.86 -9.29 8.79
N VAL A 777 -27.92 -8.61 9.25
CA VAL A 777 -29.20 -9.24 9.58
C VAL A 777 -29.77 -9.97 8.38
N ALA A 778 -29.81 -9.34 7.20
CA ALA A 778 -30.30 -9.97 5.97
C ALA A 778 -29.45 -11.18 5.54
N ASP A 779 -28.12 -11.11 5.68
CA ASP A 779 -27.24 -12.27 5.42
C ASP A 779 -27.56 -13.43 6.39
N ASP A 780 -27.72 -13.15 7.68
CA ASP A 780 -28.00 -14.20 8.69
C ASP A 780 -29.40 -14.80 8.49
N LEU A 781 -30.39 -14.00 8.11
CA LEU A 781 -31.74 -14.47 7.77
C LEU A 781 -31.76 -15.33 6.49
N LEU A 782 -30.92 -15.02 5.50
CA LEU A 782 -30.76 -15.86 4.32
C LEU A 782 -30.28 -17.27 4.71
N TYR A 783 -29.16 -17.36 5.42
CA TYR A 783 -28.57 -18.66 5.78
C TYR A 783 -29.40 -19.42 6.83
N THR A 784 -30.01 -18.74 7.81
CA THR A 784 -30.88 -19.42 8.79
C THR A 784 -32.14 -20.00 8.13
N GLY A 785 -32.57 -19.48 6.99
CA GLY A 785 -33.67 -20.05 6.21
C GLY A 785 -33.33 -21.42 5.64
N PHE A 786 -32.14 -21.56 5.05
CA PHE A 786 -31.64 -22.84 4.53
C PHE A 786 -31.31 -23.87 5.62
N SER A 787 -31.10 -23.45 6.88
CA SER A 787 -30.92 -24.41 7.97
C SER A 787 -32.19 -25.16 8.35
N VAL A 788 -33.38 -24.65 8.01
CA VAL A 788 -34.66 -25.28 8.37
C VAL A 788 -34.85 -26.64 7.68
N PRO A 789 -34.76 -26.76 6.33
CA PRO A 789 -34.79 -28.07 5.67
C PRO A 789 -33.72 -29.04 6.18
N LEU A 790 -32.52 -28.52 6.50
CA LEU A 790 -31.43 -29.34 7.00
C LEU A 790 -31.73 -29.91 8.40
N LEU A 791 -32.12 -29.06 9.34
CA LEU A 791 -32.24 -29.45 10.75
C LEU A 791 -33.58 -30.13 11.04
N ASP A 792 -34.69 -29.60 10.52
CA ASP A 792 -36.02 -30.10 10.87
C ASP A 792 -36.45 -31.28 9.98
N LEU A 793 -36.22 -31.22 8.67
CA LEU A 793 -36.60 -32.30 7.75
C LEU A 793 -35.53 -33.40 7.69
N LEU A 794 -34.30 -33.07 7.29
CA LEU A 794 -33.27 -34.09 7.07
C LEU A 794 -32.77 -34.72 8.37
N VAL A 795 -32.24 -33.92 9.29
CA VAL A 795 -31.61 -34.46 10.52
C VAL A 795 -32.66 -35.00 11.47
N LYS A 796 -33.63 -34.18 11.87
CA LYS A 796 -34.61 -34.59 12.88
C LYS A 796 -35.60 -35.65 12.36
N THR A 797 -36.29 -35.39 11.25
CA THR A 797 -37.38 -36.27 10.80
C THR A 797 -36.89 -37.49 10.01
N ILE A 798 -35.97 -37.33 9.06
CA ILE A 798 -35.52 -38.46 8.21
C ILE A 798 -34.49 -39.32 8.95
N ILE A 799 -33.43 -38.72 9.47
CA ILE A 799 -32.30 -39.48 10.04
C ILE A 799 -32.61 -39.97 11.46
N LEU A 800 -32.99 -39.06 12.37
CA LEU A 800 -33.14 -39.39 13.79
C LEU A 800 -34.45 -40.13 14.08
N ASP A 801 -35.59 -39.55 13.70
CA ASP A 801 -36.91 -40.10 13.99
C ASP A 801 -37.21 -41.36 13.18
N ARG A 802 -37.25 -41.27 11.83
CA ARG A 802 -37.59 -42.41 10.96
C ARG A 802 -36.45 -43.42 10.79
N GLY A 803 -35.20 -42.98 10.82
CA GLY A 803 -34.04 -43.83 10.59
C GLY A 803 -33.54 -44.56 11.84
N LEU A 804 -33.46 -43.85 12.97
CA LEU A 804 -32.83 -44.35 14.20
C LEU A 804 -33.77 -44.47 15.41
N GLY A 805 -35.04 -44.06 15.31
CA GLY A 805 -36.00 -44.09 16.42
C GLY A 805 -35.67 -43.11 17.56
N ILE A 806 -34.82 -42.11 17.31
CA ILE A 806 -34.38 -41.11 18.29
C ILE A 806 -35.33 -39.92 18.24
N THR A 807 -36.05 -39.69 19.35
CA THR A 807 -37.04 -38.63 19.54
C THR A 807 -36.84 -37.97 20.90
N THR A 808 -37.55 -36.87 21.17
CA THR A 808 -37.54 -36.23 22.50
C THR A 808 -38.00 -37.17 23.62
N ALA A 809 -38.78 -38.19 23.30
CA ALA A 809 -39.28 -39.19 24.24
C ALA A 809 -38.30 -40.35 24.49
N THR A 810 -37.42 -40.67 23.52
CA THR A 810 -36.51 -41.82 23.62
C THR A 810 -35.13 -41.40 24.15
N ASP A 811 -34.49 -40.43 23.51
CA ASP A 811 -33.22 -39.85 24.00
C ASP A 811 -33.11 -38.37 23.58
N PRO A 812 -33.57 -37.43 24.44
CA PRO A 812 -33.51 -36.00 24.13
C PRO A 812 -32.06 -35.49 24.05
N VAL A 813 -31.12 -36.07 24.80
CA VAL A 813 -29.71 -35.63 24.78
C VAL A 813 -29.09 -35.95 23.44
N LEU A 814 -29.25 -37.18 22.95
CA LEU A 814 -28.73 -37.62 21.66
C LEU A 814 -29.39 -36.88 20.49
N LEU A 815 -30.70 -36.60 20.58
CA LEU A 815 -31.41 -35.80 19.59
C LEU A 815 -30.82 -34.39 19.48
N PHE A 816 -30.72 -33.67 20.60
CA PHE A 816 -30.19 -32.30 20.59
C PHE A 816 -28.69 -32.25 20.28
N ALA A 817 -27.91 -33.26 20.66
CA ALA A 817 -26.50 -33.36 20.32
C ALA A 817 -26.26 -33.53 18.81
N SER A 818 -27.00 -34.44 18.16
CA SER A 818 -26.93 -34.65 16.71
C SER A 818 -27.38 -33.41 15.94
N MET A 819 -28.45 -32.75 16.38
CA MET A 819 -28.93 -31.49 15.77
C MET A 819 -27.91 -30.36 15.94
N ALA A 820 -27.32 -30.21 17.13
CA ALA A 820 -26.30 -29.21 17.40
C ALA A 820 -25.02 -29.44 16.56
N LEU A 821 -24.61 -30.69 16.38
CA LEU A 821 -23.46 -31.03 15.54
C LEU A 821 -23.72 -30.65 14.07
N ALA A 822 -24.87 -31.03 13.52
CA ALA A 822 -25.26 -30.69 12.15
C ALA A 822 -25.33 -29.17 11.95
N ASN A 823 -25.93 -28.45 12.91
CA ASN A 823 -25.98 -26.99 12.89
C ASN A 823 -24.58 -26.37 12.97
N GLY A 824 -23.70 -26.90 13.82
CA GLY A 824 -22.31 -26.44 13.94
C GLY A 824 -21.53 -26.58 12.63
N ILE A 825 -21.64 -27.73 11.96
CA ILE A 825 -21.01 -27.98 10.64
C ILE A 825 -21.58 -27.02 9.59
N TYR A 826 -22.90 -26.84 9.56
CA TYR A 826 -23.57 -25.92 8.64
C TYR A 826 -23.12 -24.47 8.83
N ILE A 827 -23.07 -24.01 10.08
CA ILE A 827 -22.66 -22.64 10.42
C ILE A 827 -21.19 -22.42 10.05
N SER A 828 -20.32 -23.36 10.42
CA SER A 828 -18.89 -23.30 10.10
C SER A 828 -18.65 -23.23 8.58
N SER A 829 -19.40 -24.03 7.81
CA SER A 829 -19.27 -24.11 6.35
C SER A 829 -19.67 -22.80 5.66
N HIS A 830 -20.85 -22.25 5.95
CA HIS A 830 -21.28 -21.03 5.26
C HIS A 830 -20.54 -19.78 5.77
N ASN A 831 -20.09 -19.75 7.03
CA ASN A 831 -19.22 -18.67 7.52
C ASN A 831 -17.84 -18.68 6.86
N THR A 832 -17.31 -19.86 6.55
CA THR A 832 -16.11 -20.03 5.72
C THR A 832 -16.35 -19.52 4.31
N PHE A 833 -17.51 -19.84 3.70
CA PHE A 833 -17.91 -19.34 2.39
C PHE A 833 -18.12 -17.81 2.33
N ARG A 834 -18.66 -17.22 3.41
CA ARG A 834 -18.77 -15.75 3.59
C ARG A 834 -17.40 -15.07 3.75
N GLY A 835 -16.35 -15.85 4.04
CA GLY A 835 -15.00 -15.35 4.23
C GLY A 835 -14.76 -14.70 5.59
N LEU A 836 -15.49 -15.16 6.62
CA LEU A 836 -15.25 -14.73 8.01
C LEU A 836 -13.92 -15.31 8.55
N PRO A 837 -13.32 -14.69 9.58
CA PRO A 837 -12.06 -15.17 10.15
C PRO A 837 -12.20 -16.55 10.77
N ARG A 838 -11.12 -17.33 10.75
CA ARG A 838 -11.07 -18.68 11.31
C ARG A 838 -11.50 -18.73 12.78
N ALA A 839 -11.12 -17.73 13.57
CA ALA A 839 -11.53 -17.64 14.98
C ALA A 839 -13.05 -17.51 15.13
N VAL A 840 -13.71 -16.71 14.28
CA VAL A 840 -15.17 -16.53 14.28
C VAL A 840 -15.88 -17.79 13.79
N VAL A 841 -15.32 -18.46 12.78
CA VAL A 841 -15.83 -19.75 12.28
C VAL A 841 -15.77 -20.81 13.39
N LEU A 842 -14.64 -20.91 14.08
CA LEU A 842 -14.43 -21.85 15.19
C LEU A 842 -15.34 -21.56 16.38
N ALA A 843 -15.45 -20.30 16.79
CA ALA A 843 -16.34 -19.89 17.88
C ALA A 843 -17.81 -20.25 17.59
N ASN A 844 -18.25 -20.06 16.35
CA ASN A 844 -19.59 -20.42 15.92
C ASN A 844 -19.85 -21.94 15.86
N PHE A 845 -18.83 -22.75 15.62
CA PHE A 845 -18.93 -24.20 15.74
C PHE A 845 -19.16 -24.62 17.20
N PHE A 846 -18.30 -24.15 18.12
CA PHE A 846 -18.41 -24.49 19.54
C PHE A 846 -19.67 -23.94 20.21
N ARG A 847 -20.18 -22.80 19.75
CA ARG A 847 -21.48 -22.24 20.14
C ARG A 847 -22.61 -23.27 20.02
N SER A 848 -22.59 -24.11 18.97
CA SER A 848 -23.62 -25.14 18.78
C SER A 848 -23.48 -26.26 19.82
N ILE A 849 -22.25 -26.67 20.15
CA ILE A 849 -21.98 -27.66 21.21
C ILE A 849 -22.44 -27.14 22.58
N LEU A 850 -22.12 -25.88 22.91
CA LEU A 850 -22.53 -25.24 24.16
C LEU A 850 -24.05 -25.07 24.29
N SER A 851 -24.80 -25.17 23.19
CA SER A 851 -26.26 -25.08 23.22
C SER A 851 -26.96 -26.39 23.60
N ILE A 852 -26.26 -27.53 23.62
CA ILE A 852 -26.84 -28.85 23.91
C ILE A 852 -27.45 -28.89 25.32
N PRO A 853 -26.72 -28.53 26.40
CA PRO A 853 -27.29 -28.57 27.75
C PRO A 853 -28.48 -27.61 27.91
N LEU A 854 -28.42 -26.46 27.23
CA LEU A 854 -29.47 -25.46 27.27
C LEU A 854 -30.74 -25.91 26.53
N ALA A 855 -30.59 -26.61 25.40
CA ALA A 855 -31.70 -27.19 24.65
C ALA A 855 -32.42 -28.28 25.46
N VAL A 856 -31.66 -29.16 26.13
CA VAL A 856 -32.21 -30.17 27.05
C VAL A 856 -32.95 -29.49 28.21
N LEU A 857 -32.35 -28.47 28.83
CA LEU A 857 -32.98 -27.72 29.92
C LEU A 857 -34.30 -27.06 29.49
N PHE A 858 -34.34 -26.40 28.34
CA PHE A 858 -35.57 -25.81 27.81
C PHE A 858 -36.62 -26.86 27.48
N ASN A 859 -36.23 -27.99 26.88
CA ASN A 859 -37.15 -29.08 26.59
C ASN A 859 -37.79 -29.64 27.87
N SER A 860 -36.97 -29.94 28.90
CA SER A 860 -37.45 -30.44 30.18
C SER A 860 -38.31 -29.42 30.94
N GLY A 861 -37.96 -28.13 30.88
CA GLY A 861 -38.74 -27.06 31.51
C GLY A 861 -40.11 -26.87 30.88
N ILE A 862 -40.18 -26.88 29.54
CA ILE A 862 -41.45 -26.81 28.80
C ILE A 862 -42.30 -28.05 29.10
N ALA A 863 -41.68 -29.25 29.08
CA ALA A 863 -42.37 -30.50 29.44
C ALA A 863 -43.03 -30.40 30.83
N GLY A 864 -42.26 -29.99 31.85
CA GLY A 864 -42.76 -29.84 33.21
C GLY A 864 -43.92 -28.86 33.32
N SER A 865 -43.84 -27.72 32.62
CA SER A 865 -44.92 -26.73 32.61
C SER A 865 -46.20 -27.25 31.95
N MET A 866 -46.10 -28.02 30.87
CA MET A 866 -47.25 -28.59 30.17
C MET A 866 -47.88 -29.73 30.97
N HIS A 867 -47.07 -30.53 31.68
CA HIS A 867 -47.57 -31.53 32.63
C HIS A 867 -48.32 -30.88 33.81
N LEU A 868 -47.79 -29.78 34.35
CA LEU A 868 -48.46 -29.00 35.42
C LEU A 868 -49.78 -28.37 34.94
N ALA A 869 -49.87 -28.00 33.65
CA ALA A 869 -51.08 -27.49 33.03
C ALA A 869 -52.11 -28.58 32.64
N GLY A 870 -51.82 -29.87 32.93
CA GLY A 870 -52.73 -30.99 32.67
C GLY A 870 -52.85 -31.37 31.18
N MET A 871 -51.90 -30.98 30.32
CA MET A 871 -51.95 -31.30 28.89
C MET A 871 -51.57 -32.76 28.62
N THR A 872 -52.32 -33.44 27.75
CA THR A 872 -52.01 -34.79 27.25
C THR A 872 -51.20 -34.72 25.95
N GLY A 873 -50.29 -35.67 25.72
CA GLY A 873 -49.47 -35.71 24.48
C GLY A 873 -48.28 -34.76 24.45
N VAL A 874 -47.77 -34.34 25.62
CA VAL A 874 -46.64 -33.39 25.78
C VAL A 874 -45.42 -33.78 24.94
N GLU A 875 -45.04 -35.07 24.95
CA GLU A 875 -43.86 -35.55 24.21
C GLU A 875 -44.00 -35.42 22.68
N GLN A 876 -45.19 -35.68 22.12
CA GLN A 876 -45.44 -35.51 20.70
C GLN A 876 -45.45 -34.03 20.30
N ALA A 877 -45.92 -33.15 21.19
CA ALA A 877 -45.84 -31.71 20.99
C ALA A 877 -44.37 -31.23 21.02
N LEU A 878 -43.58 -31.66 22.01
CA LEU A 878 -42.16 -31.30 22.14
C LEU A 878 -41.33 -31.78 20.94
N GLN A 879 -41.57 -32.98 20.42
CA GLN A 879 -40.92 -33.46 19.19
C GLN A 879 -41.20 -32.56 17.97
N LYS A 880 -42.41 -31.99 17.87
CA LYS A 880 -42.76 -31.02 16.81
C LYS A 880 -41.99 -29.70 16.99
N TRP A 881 -41.76 -29.27 18.23
CA TRP A 881 -41.03 -28.06 18.61
C TRP A 881 -39.50 -28.23 18.74
N ALA A 882 -38.97 -29.45 18.74
CA ALA A 882 -37.57 -29.73 19.06
C ALA A 882 -36.57 -28.92 18.21
N ALA A 883 -36.84 -28.75 16.91
CA ALA A 883 -36.00 -27.93 16.04
C ALA A 883 -36.00 -26.45 16.45
N ILE A 884 -37.14 -25.89 16.86
CA ILE A 884 -37.25 -24.52 17.34
C ILE A 884 -36.57 -24.37 18.70
N ILE A 885 -36.73 -25.33 19.61
CA ILE A 885 -36.07 -25.34 20.92
C ILE A 885 -34.54 -25.37 20.74
N SER A 886 -34.03 -26.27 19.88
CA SER A 886 -32.61 -26.36 19.55
C SER A 886 -32.08 -25.06 18.94
N LYS A 887 -32.83 -24.45 18.01
CA LYS A 887 -32.49 -23.17 17.39
C LYS A 887 -32.46 -22.03 18.41
N PHE A 888 -33.48 -21.92 19.26
CA PHE A 888 -33.57 -20.90 20.29
C PHE A 888 -32.41 -21.01 21.29
N ALA A 889 -32.07 -22.23 21.74
CA ALA A 889 -30.91 -22.47 22.59
C ALA A 889 -29.60 -22.03 21.92
N SER A 890 -29.40 -22.38 20.64
CA SER A 890 -28.20 -21.96 19.88
C SER A 890 -28.08 -20.45 19.74
N ASP A 891 -29.19 -19.75 19.45
CA ASP A 891 -29.21 -18.30 19.27
C ASP A 891 -29.07 -17.55 20.62
N CYS A 892 -29.54 -18.11 21.74
CA CYS A 892 -29.26 -17.58 23.08
C CYS A 892 -27.77 -17.62 23.41
N VAL A 893 -27.11 -18.76 23.19
CA VAL A 893 -25.65 -18.89 23.36
C VAL A 893 -24.91 -17.93 22.41
N ALA A 894 -25.41 -17.77 21.18
CA ALA A 894 -24.87 -16.82 20.21
C ALA A 894 -24.94 -15.36 20.66
N ALA A 895 -26.08 -14.94 21.20
CA ALA A 895 -26.28 -13.58 21.70
C ALA A 895 -25.29 -13.24 22.82
N VAL A 896 -24.98 -14.21 23.69
CA VAL A 896 -24.01 -14.05 24.78
C VAL A 896 -22.57 -14.04 24.25
N ILE A 897 -22.15 -15.05 23.48
CA ILE A 897 -20.76 -15.17 23.01
C ILE A 897 -20.39 -13.99 22.10
N GLU A 898 -21.23 -13.68 21.12
CA GLU A 898 -20.94 -12.59 20.18
C GLU A 898 -21.16 -11.22 20.82
N GLY A 899 -22.14 -11.06 21.71
CA GLY A 899 -22.33 -9.82 22.47
C GLY A 899 -21.16 -9.49 23.40
N LEU A 900 -20.57 -10.50 24.05
CA LEU A 900 -19.34 -10.35 24.83
C LEU A 900 -18.12 -10.06 23.95
N GLY A 901 -18.01 -10.71 22.78
CA GLY A 901 -16.97 -10.43 21.79
C GLY A 901 -17.03 -8.99 21.28
N ASP A 902 -18.22 -8.53 20.85
CA ASP A 902 -18.45 -7.16 20.39
C ASP A 902 -18.18 -6.14 21.52
N ARG A 903 -18.56 -6.45 22.77
CA ARG A 903 -18.25 -5.63 23.94
C ARG A 903 -16.73 -5.50 24.15
N HIS A 904 -15.99 -6.60 24.11
CA HIS A 904 -14.54 -6.56 24.30
C HIS A 904 -13.87 -5.77 23.18
N ASN A 905 -14.31 -5.99 21.93
CA ASN A 905 -13.82 -5.23 20.79
C ASN A 905 -14.08 -3.73 20.95
N ASN A 906 -15.30 -3.33 21.32
CA ASN A 906 -15.63 -1.92 21.55
C ASN A 906 -14.74 -1.30 22.63
N VAL A 907 -14.56 -1.95 23.79
CA VAL A 907 -13.67 -1.44 24.85
C VAL A 907 -12.23 -1.28 24.35
N ARG A 908 -11.69 -2.29 23.65
CA ARG A 908 -10.32 -2.24 23.10
C ARG A 908 -10.10 -1.04 22.19
N VAL A 909 -11.09 -0.75 21.35
CA VAL A 909 -11.06 0.36 20.39
C VAL A 909 -11.11 1.68 21.12
N ARG A 910 -12.01 1.81 22.10
CA ARG A 910 -12.11 3.03 22.92
C ARG A 910 -10.84 3.29 23.72
N LEU A 911 -10.19 2.26 24.26
CA LEU A 911 -8.90 2.42 24.93
C LEU A 911 -7.83 2.98 23.97
N ALA A 912 -7.81 2.53 22.72
CA ALA A 912 -6.90 3.07 21.71
C ALA A 912 -7.24 4.53 21.35
N ASP A 913 -8.53 4.85 21.14
CA ASP A 913 -9.02 6.19 20.83
C ASP A 913 -8.66 7.19 21.95
N TYR A 914 -8.91 6.83 23.22
CA TYR A 914 -8.55 7.66 24.37
C TYR A 914 -7.03 7.82 24.50
N ARG A 915 -6.24 6.75 24.37
CA ARG A 915 -4.77 6.84 24.44
C ARG A 915 -4.22 7.81 23.39
N ALA A 916 -4.71 7.74 22.15
CA ALA A 916 -4.28 8.66 21.10
C ALA A 916 -4.56 10.13 21.47
N LYS A 917 -5.73 10.41 22.04
CA LYS A 917 -6.10 11.77 22.44
C LYS A 917 -5.41 12.26 23.71
N LEU A 918 -5.20 11.39 24.68
CA LEU A 918 -4.47 11.72 25.90
C LEU A 918 -3.02 12.05 25.58
N ILE A 919 -2.35 11.31 24.70
CA ILE A 919 -0.99 11.65 24.23
C ILE A 919 -0.98 13.04 23.59
N ALA A 920 -1.90 13.32 22.67
CA ALA A 920 -1.97 14.64 22.03
C ALA A 920 -2.25 15.78 23.04
N MET A 921 -3.05 15.51 24.08
CA MET A 921 -3.34 16.48 25.13
C MET A 921 -2.13 16.73 26.03
N PHE A 922 -1.44 15.68 26.47
CA PHE A 922 -0.22 15.81 27.29
C PHE A 922 0.93 16.46 26.51
N ASP A 923 1.08 16.16 25.21
CA ASP A 923 2.03 16.86 24.35
C ASP A 923 1.71 18.36 24.21
N ALA A 924 0.43 18.72 24.08
CA ALA A 924 0.01 20.12 24.04
C ALA A 924 0.29 20.83 25.38
N PHE A 925 0.00 20.16 26.50
CA PHE A 925 0.33 20.66 27.84
C PHE A 925 1.83 20.88 28.01
N ALA A 926 2.66 19.88 27.66
CA ALA A 926 4.12 19.99 27.78
C ALA A 926 4.70 21.13 26.91
N ARG A 927 4.12 21.40 25.73
CA ARG A 927 4.52 22.54 24.91
C ARG A 927 4.13 23.88 25.53
N LEU A 928 2.95 23.97 26.14
CA LEU A 928 2.54 25.17 26.87
C LEU A 928 3.48 25.41 28.07
N ASP A 929 3.81 24.36 28.81
CA ASP A 929 4.73 24.42 29.96
C ASP A 929 6.13 24.92 29.55
N VAL A 930 6.63 24.47 28.39
CA VAL A 930 7.89 24.96 27.82
C VAL A 930 7.81 26.42 27.33
N LEU A 931 6.65 26.85 26.81
CA LEU A 931 6.44 28.22 26.32
C LEU A 931 6.24 29.23 27.46
N PHE A 932 5.69 28.79 28.60
CA PHE A 932 5.39 29.64 29.76
C PHE A 932 6.05 29.09 31.04
N PRO A 933 7.40 29.03 31.12
CA PRO A 933 8.10 28.42 32.23
C PRO A 933 7.95 29.16 33.57
N GLU A 934 7.52 30.42 33.54
CA GLU A 934 7.30 31.26 34.74
C GLU A 934 5.87 31.16 35.29
N GLU A 935 4.94 30.58 34.54
CA GLU A 935 3.52 30.48 34.89
C GLU A 935 3.17 29.03 35.26
N ASP A 936 2.28 28.84 36.23
CA ASP A 936 1.72 27.51 36.49
C ASP A 936 0.62 27.21 35.46
N VAL A 937 0.99 26.55 34.36
CA VAL A 937 0.08 26.19 33.28
C VAL A 937 -1.09 25.34 33.78
N LEU A 938 -0.88 24.50 34.80
CA LEU A 938 -1.93 23.68 35.38
C LEU A 938 -2.98 24.56 36.07
N ASP A 939 -2.58 25.59 36.79
CA ASP A 939 -3.48 26.58 37.41
C ASP A 939 -4.13 27.50 36.37
N MET A 940 -3.41 27.88 35.29
CA MET A 940 -4.01 28.64 34.19
C MET A 940 -5.19 27.88 33.56
N LEU A 941 -5.05 26.57 33.32
CA LEU A 941 -6.11 25.73 32.76
C LEU A 941 -7.36 25.63 33.67
N GLN A 942 -7.26 25.97 34.95
CA GLN A 942 -8.42 26.03 35.85
C GLN A 942 -9.39 27.16 35.47
N SER A 943 -8.87 28.25 34.90
CA SER A 943 -9.67 29.38 34.39
C SER A 943 -9.42 29.58 32.89
N PRO A 944 -10.24 28.93 32.03
CA PRO A 944 -10.11 29.05 30.57
C PRO A 944 -10.21 30.48 30.06
N LYS A 945 -10.84 31.38 30.83
CA LYS A 945 -10.92 32.81 30.50
C LYS A 945 -9.55 33.48 30.62
N MET A 946 -8.92 33.34 31.79
CA MET A 946 -7.57 33.88 32.06
C MET A 946 -6.53 33.25 31.13
N PHE A 947 -6.56 31.92 30.97
CA PHE A 947 -5.65 31.18 30.10
C PHE A 947 -5.56 31.78 28.68
N MET A 948 -6.71 32.12 28.09
CA MET A 948 -6.75 32.63 26.71
C MET A 948 -6.53 34.14 26.59
N GLU A 949 -6.67 34.89 27.68
CA GLU A 949 -6.24 36.29 27.74
C GLU A 949 -4.70 36.38 27.87
N THR A 950 -4.07 35.40 28.53
CA THR A 950 -2.60 35.33 28.72
C THR A 950 -1.85 34.75 27.51
N ILE A 951 -2.49 33.91 26.69
CA ILE A 951 -1.86 33.26 25.54
C ILE A 951 -1.46 34.28 24.44
N SER A 952 -0.17 34.29 24.07
CA SER A 952 0.34 35.06 22.94
C SER A 952 -0.19 34.52 21.59
N TYR A 953 -0.02 35.31 20.51
CA TYR A 953 -0.36 34.86 19.16
C TYR A 953 0.33 33.53 18.78
N GLU A 954 1.52 33.25 19.33
CA GLU A 954 2.30 32.03 19.05
C GLU A 954 1.70 30.76 19.66
N ALA A 955 0.82 30.86 20.67
CA ALA A 955 0.19 29.71 21.34
C ALA A 955 -1.30 29.50 20.97
N ARG A 956 -1.88 30.30 20.06
CA ARG A 956 -3.26 30.13 19.56
C ARG A 956 -3.50 28.78 18.87
N ASP A 957 -2.49 28.20 18.23
CA ASP A 957 -2.62 26.88 17.62
C ASP A 957 -2.78 25.77 18.68
N LEU A 958 -2.15 25.91 19.84
CA LEU A 958 -2.27 24.96 20.96
C LEU A 958 -3.65 25.05 21.62
N GLU A 959 -4.23 26.24 21.69
CA GLU A 959 -5.60 26.45 22.15
C GLU A 959 -6.60 25.66 21.29
N LYS A 960 -6.50 25.78 19.95
CA LYS A 960 -7.33 25.01 19.02
C LYS A 960 -7.16 23.50 19.22
N VAL A 961 -5.93 23.02 19.42
CA VAL A 961 -5.65 21.61 19.72
C VAL A 961 -6.37 21.16 20.98
N LEU A 962 -6.30 21.93 22.07
CA LEU A 962 -6.96 21.61 23.34
C LEU A 962 -8.50 21.59 23.21
N ILE A 963 -9.08 22.60 22.54
CA ILE A 963 -10.53 22.64 22.27
C ILE A 963 -10.99 21.41 21.49
N VAL A 964 -10.31 21.10 20.38
CA VAL A 964 -10.65 19.95 19.55
C VAL A 964 -10.46 18.63 20.30
N ASN A 965 -9.42 18.54 21.14
CA ASN A 965 -9.20 17.38 21.99
C ASN A 965 -10.35 17.18 22.98
N ALA A 966 -10.76 18.23 23.69
CA ALA A 966 -11.87 18.18 24.64
C ALA A 966 -13.21 17.84 23.97
N LEU A 967 -13.48 18.41 22.78
CA LEU A 967 -14.67 18.07 21.98
C LEU A 967 -14.71 16.60 21.57
N ASP A 968 -13.56 16.04 21.16
CA ASP A 968 -13.46 14.62 20.81
C ASP A 968 -13.61 13.71 22.04
N LEU A 969 -13.01 14.06 23.18
CA LEU A 969 -13.16 13.32 24.44
C LEU A 969 -14.60 13.33 24.95
N MET A 970 -15.28 14.48 24.86
CA MET A 970 -16.71 14.62 25.14
C MET A 970 -17.55 13.74 24.20
N TYR A 971 -17.26 13.78 22.90
CA TYR A 971 -17.93 12.93 21.92
C TYR A 971 -17.70 11.43 22.21
N PHE A 972 -16.48 11.03 22.56
CA PHE A 972 -16.21 9.65 22.96
C PHE A 972 -17.09 9.26 24.15
N TRP A 973 -17.03 10.02 25.23
CA TRP A 973 -17.73 9.72 26.48
C TRP A 973 -19.24 9.56 26.28
N LEU A 974 -19.86 10.52 25.60
CA LEU A 974 -21.32 10.60 25.48
C LEU A 974 -21.88 9.83 24.29
N TYR A 975 -21.13 9.61 23.22
CA TYR A 975 -21.66 9.05 21.98
C TYR A 975 -21.08 7.68 21.62
N GLN A 976 -19.82 7.40 21.95
CA GLN A 976 -19.19 6.13 21.54
C GLN A 976 -19.52 4.97 22.50
N PRO A 977 -19.81 3.76 21.98
CA PRO A 977 -20.17 2.62 22.83
C PRO A 977 -19.02 2.23 23.76
N ARG A 978 -19.34 2.06 25.06
CA ARG A 978 -18.42 1.64 26.13
C ARG A 978 -17.23 2.58 26.38
N ALA A 979 -17.30 3.82 25.89
CA ALA A 979 -16.22 4.79 26.08
C ALA A 979 -16.06 5.21 27.54
N SER A 980 -17.16 5.47 28.27
CA SER A 980 -17.11 5.80 29.69
C SER A 980 -16.33 4.77 30.51
N LYS A 981 -16.64 3.49 30.32
CA LYS A 981 -15.91 2.38 30.96
C LYS A 981 -14.43 2.29 30.56
N ALA A 982 -14.10 2.63 29.32
CA ALA A 982 -12.70 2.66 28.88
C ALA A 982 -11.92 3.80 29.57
N LEU A 983 -12.53 4.98 29.72
CA LEU A 983 -11.93 6.08 30.47
C LEU A 983 -11.83 5.79 31.97
N GLU A 984 -12.82 5.11 32.56
CA GLU A 984 -12.73 4.62 33.95
C GLU A 984 -11.49 3.75 34.16
N PHE A 985 -11.22 2.79 33.25
CA PHE A 985 -10.00 1.96 33.34
C PHE A 985 -8.73 2.81 33.23
N ILE A 986 -8.66 3.73 32.26
CA ILE A 986 -7.48 4.59 32.09
C ILE A 986 -7.26 5.49 33.32
N SER A 987 -8.35 6.03 33.88
CA SER A 987 -8.28 6.94 35.04
C SER A 987 -7.73 6.27 36.30
N GLN A 988 -7.86 4.94 36.42
CA GLN A 988 -7.31 4.19 37.55
C GLN A 988 -5.79 4.15 37.51
N ASP A 989 -5.20 4.13 36.32
CA ASP A 989 -3.76 4.03 36.09
C ASP A 989 -3.03 5.40 36.06
N MET A 990 -3.76 6.51 35.90
CA MET A 990 -3.18 7.86 35.85
C MET A 990 -2.53 8.26 37.19
N SER A 991 -1.58 9.18 37.22
CA SER A 991 -1.16 9.83 38.47
C SER A 991 -2.23 10.84 38.97
N LYS A 992 -2.03 11.44 40.15
CA LYS A 992 -2.90 12.54 40.62
C LYS A 992 -2.75 13.78 39.73
N GLU A 993 -1.53 14.06 39.31
CA GLU A 993 -1.17 15.19 38.45
C GLU A 993 -1.71 15.00 37.03
N GLU A 994 -1.49 13.84 36.42
CA GLU A 994 -2.03 13.50 35.09
C GLU A 994 -3.56 13.64 35.03
N TRP A 995 -4.24 13.25 36.11
CA TRP A 995 -5.68 13.42 36.24
C TRP A 995 -6.10 14.90 36.37
N LEU A 996 -5.35 15.72 37.10
CA LEU A 996 -5.63 17.15 37.21
C LEU A 996 -5.41 17.85 35.86
N ILE A 997 -4.33 17.52 35.13
CA ILE A 997 -4.08 18.01 33.77
C ILE A 997 -5.25 17.63 32.86
N PHE A 998 -5.65 16.35 32.88
CA PHE A 998 -6.79 15.87 32.12
C PHE A 998 -8.06 16.65 32.45
N LEU A 999 -8.45 16.72 33.73
CA LEU A 999 -9.69 17.36 34.16
C LEU A 999 -9.72 18.86 33.80
N ARG A 1000 -8.66 19.61 34.15
CA ARG A 1000 -8.60 21.06 33.93
C ARG A 1000 -8.55 21.40 32.44
N SER A 1001 -7.89 20.60 31.60
CA SER A 1001 -7.94 20.78 30.14
C SER A 1001 -9.36 20.67 29.56
N GLN A 1002 -10.27 19.90 30.20
CA GLN A 1002 -11.66 19.80 29.72
C GLN A 1002 -12.47 21.08 29.97
N TYR A 1003 -12.06 21.94 30.92
CA TYR A 1003 -12.80 23.17 31.23
C TYR A 1003 -12.83 24.17 30.08
N VAL A 1004 -11.96 24.02 29.08
CA VAL A 1004 -12.04 24.78 27.82
C VAL A 1004 -13.43 24.67 27.18
N LEU A 1005 -14.18 23.59 27.42
CA LEU A 1005 -15.56 23.41 26.95
C LEU A 1005 -16.56 24.43 27.51
N LYS A 1006 -16.23 25.19 28.56
CA LYS A 1006 -17.07 26.29 29.08
C LYS A 1006 -17.04 27.55 28.19
N ARG A 1007 -16.15 27.59 27.18
CA ARG A 1007 -15.99 28.71 26.23
C ARG A 1007 -17.01 28.64 25.09
N TYR A 1008 -18.29 28.83 25.44
CA TYR A 1008 -19.41 28.72 24.50
C TYR A 1008 -19.27 29.60 23.25
N ARG A 1009 -18.84 30.85 23.43
CA ARG A 1009 -18.73 31.82 22.33
C ARG A 1009 -17.64 31.41 21.35
N GLU A 1010 -16.45 31.10 21.85
CA GLU A 1010 -15.28 30.77 21.04
C GLU A 1010 -15.49 29.45 20.29
N ILE A 1011 -15.99 28.43 20.99
CA ILE A 1011 -16.25 27.11 20.38
C ILE A 1011 -17.38 27.22 19.34
N SER A 1012 -18.44 27.98 19.62
CA SER A 1012 -19.52 28.19 18.63
C SER A 1012 -19.00 28.93 17.39
N GLN A 1013 -18.16 29.93 17.58
CA GLN A 1013 -17.51 30.64 16.47
C GLN A 1013 -16.64 29.69 15.64
N MET A 1014 -15.84 28.82 16.27
CA MET A 1014 -15.06 27.81 15.54
C MET A 1014 -15.91 26.88 14.69
N PHE A 1015 -17.09 26.46 15.18
CA PHE A 1015 -18.03 25.67 14.39
C PHE A 1015 -18.56 26.43 13.17
N VAL A 1016 -18.92 27.70 13.36
CA VAL A 1016 -19.41 28.59 12.28
C VAL A 1016 -18.32 28.90 11.25
N ASP A 1017 -17.09 29.11 11.71
CA ASP A 1017 -15.89 29.28 10.88
C ASP A 1017 -15.48 27.98 10.16
N GLY A 1018 -16.20 26.90 10.44
CA GLY A 1018 -16.18 25.69 9.64
C GLY A 1018 -15.43 24.53 10.26
N LEU A 1019 -15.19 24.46 11.57
CA LEU A 1019 -14.44 23.38 12.24
C LEU A 1019 -14.78 21.97 11.74
N VAL A 1020 -16.06 21.65 11.51
CA VAL A 1020 -16.53 20.36 10.96
C VAL A 1020 -17.25 20.50 9.61
N GLY A 1021 -17.00 21.59 8.90
CA GLY A 1021 -17.57 21.92 7.60
C GLY A 1021 -19.07 22.26 7.60
N LYS A 1022 -19.71 22.20 6.43
CA LYS A 1022 -21.08 22.76 6.22
C LYS A 1022 -22.18 22.14 7.07
N ASN A 1023 -22.01 20.89 7.51
CA ASN A 1023 -23.00 20.17 8.33
C ASN A 1023 -22.72 20.32 9.84
N PHE A 1024 -22.21 21.47 10.28
CA PHE A 1024 -21.83 21.71 11.68
C PHE A 1024 -23.00 21.77 12.66
N SER A 1025 -24.22 22.04 12.18
CA SER A 1025 -25.40 22.26 13.04
C SER A 1025 -25.64 21.14 14.05
N ARG A 1026 -25.45 19.88 13.66
CA ARG A 1026 -25.58 18.72 14.55
C ARG A 1026 -24.51 18.67 15.63
N ALA A 1027 -23.25 18.91 15.25
CA ALA A 1027 -22.12 18.89 16.18
C ALA A 1027 -22.20 20.06 17.17
N LEU A 1028 -22.57 21.25 16.68
CA LEU A 1028 -22.77 22.44 17.51
C LEU A 1028 -23.92 22.24 18.51
N ALA A 1029 -25.06 21.74 18.05
CA ALA A 1029 -26.19 21.45 18.94
C ALA A 1029 -25.83 20.42 20.01
N PHE A 1030 -25.08 19.37 19.63
CA PHE A 1030 -24.60 18.37 20.58
C PHE A 1030 -23.66 18.98 21.64
N TYR A 1031 -22.73 19.84 21.24
CA TYR A 1031 -21.85 20.54 22.17
C TYR A 1031 -22.64 21.41 23.16
N LEU A 1032 -23.53 22.27 22.65
CA LEU A 1032 -24.29 23.22 23.47
C LEU A 1032 -25.26 22.53 24.46
N ASP A 1033 -25.83 21.38 24.08
CA ASP A 1033 -26.79 20.65 24.93
C ASP A 1033 -26.11 19.78 26.01
N ARG A 1034 -24.84 19.38 25.80
CA ARG A 1034 -24.22 18.28 26.58
C ARG A 1034 -22.89 18.59 27.25
N SER A 1035 -22.23 19.70 26.93
CA SER A 1035 -20.95 20.08 27.55
C SER A 1035 -21.01 20.09 29.07
N ASP A 1036 -22.04 20.70 29.66
CA ASP A 1036 -22.22 20.81 31.11
C ASP A 1036 -22.57 19.46 31.77
N GLU A 1037 -23.26 18.57 31.06
CA GLU A 1037 -23.50 17.19 31.53
C GLU A 1037 -22.18 16.42 31.60
N TYR A 1038 -21.39 16.46 30.53
CA TYR A 1038 -20.09 15.79 30.46
C TYR A 1038 -19.13 16.27 31.56
N LEU A 1039 -18.98 17.58 31.74
CA LEU A 1039 -18.06 18.13 32.74
C LEU A 1039 -18.44 17.69 34.17
N ARG A 1040 -19.74 17.69 34.50
CA ARG A 1040 -20.22 17.22 35.82
C ARG A 1040 -19.93 15.73 36.05
N GLU A 1041 -20.08 14.89 35.03
CA GLU A 1041 -19.80 13.46 35.15
C GLU A 1041 -18.31 13.16 35.34
N VAL A 1042 -17.44 13.87 34.60
CA VAL A 1042 -15.98 13.73 34.73
C VAL A 1042 -15.49 14.23 36.09
N GLU A 1043 -16.04 15.34 36.61
CA GLU A 1043 -15.74 15.84 37.96
C GLU A 1043 -16.17 14.84 39.05
N LYS A 1044 -17.35 14.21 38.89
CA LYS A 1044 -17.84 13.17 39.80
C LYS A 1044 -16.92 11.95 39.81
N MET A 1045 -16.39 11.56 38.66
CA MET A 1045 -15.41 10.49 38.54
C MET A 1045 -14.13 10.81 39.33
N GLY A 1046 -13.60 12.03 39.22
CA GLY A 1046 -12.44 12.49 39.99
C GLY A 1046 -12.70 12.49 41.50
N SER A 1047 -13.90 12.85 41.93
CA SER A 1047 -14.31 12.85 43.35
C SER A 1047 -14.32 11.45 43.95
N SER A 1048 -14.80 10.46 43.19
CA SER A 1048 -14.81 9.04 43.60
C SER A 1048 -13.40 8.45 43.77
N ARG A 1049 -12.40 9.05 43.09
CA ARG A 1049 -11.00 8.65 43.15
C ARG A 1049 -10.29 9.13 44.41
N ARG A 1050 -10.70 10.27 44.98
CA ARG A 1050 -10.18 10.76 46.27
C ARG A 1050 -10.57 9.88 47.46
N LEU A 1051 -11.57 9.01 47.30
CA LEU A 1051 -12.07 8.06 48.31
C LEU A 1051 -11.42 6.67 48.22
N ARG A 1052 -10.49 6.44 47.29
CA ARG A 1052 -9.76 5.17 47.11
C ARG A 1052 -8.28 5.30 47.40
#